data_AF-A0A2I7N828-F1
#
_entry.id   AF-A0A2I7N828-F1
#
_cell.length_a   1.000
_cell.length_b   1.000
_cell.length_c   1.000
_cell.angle_alpha   90.00
_cell.angle_beta   90.00
_cell.angle_gamma   90.00
#
_symmetry.space_group_name_H-M   'P 1'
#
loop_
_entity.id
_entity.type
_entity.pdbx_description
1 polymer ?
#
loop_
_entity_poly.entity_id
_entity_poly.type
_entity_poly.pdbx_seq_one_letter_code
_entity_poly.pdbx_strand_id
1 'polypeptide(L)'
;MNFQLNKLYLAILAGSSIALTACNSGTGNNANMANSVAAKLGATDSNCLQVSSSKVEGNRWWVSASVEMKNTCSGPVNLDNTVIELSNSKTALNGSGFSMNSISPWSSKNALDFAYATNKVTVTVHSDVQIAKNGNASVSFGGNPGMNADPVANSFIFKVNGSTPAPTPTPTPSPTPSPTPVPTPTPAPTPVPVSGLPTPIYFTPTSTANGTIYFHLNLPYNSGNVEKLEVNANYTDLLISNYVAGALLGHLMHQKFPQLKFNRDYIYGTVFGQLLQENINTSNYSSASDWINPVDNERNSLLNSGQGGPYQINDYSKRLEDSKGVGLVNFVALQKGLGYTVEDQDSGKQTASKGPDSLDQKYFGPMAAAYFHLNDMNRLEMNNAEDWGPQAAYYSQCMANLQNSKASQNKYNIYDMILNAAYNAGTYSIIIKDYFRICAGMYTTSPEISQVNSIGDYTLSDTLYQEAIGTKEAVGGTFILYPRQIRIYLDQIYNQKTYDSPAITGENHIRLSLQDVEYVFQNAIGTLAYINKAGKYEFVSPSLSKHAFETALTKNKLSISGALDIGTLTGKTNFFNLLDDAINNLASQGINFGAITQTTIGGVTPTPTPTPSPAVCPENPLVYPAGRNTYTGGTIVKASNGKFYKCISNVVAGWCNSSSDVYAPGSGWASGDAWQEYSCQK
;
A
#
# COMPACT_ATOMS: atom_id res chain seq x y z
N MET A 1 -3.18 -54.35 42.86
CA MET A 1 -3.59 -52.94 43.11
C MET A 1 -3.50 -52.25 41.75
N ASN A 2 -4.59 -51.95 41.02
CA ASN A 2 -5.93 -51.43 41.38
C ASN A 2 -5.80 -50.12 42.20
N PHE A 3 -6.40 -48.97 41.84
CA PHE A 3 -7.65 -48.69 41.09
C PHE A 3 -7.49 -47.58 40.01
N GLN A 4 -8.11 -47.75 38.83
CA GLN A 4 -9.23 -46.99 38.22
C GLN A 4 -9.04 -45.46 38.03
N LEU A 5 -9.16 -44.85 36.84
CA LEU A 5 -10.19 -44.91 35.78
C LEU A 5 -11.53 -44.28 36.22
N ASN A 6 -11.71 -42.99 35.91
CA ASN A 6 -13.03 -42.37 35.79
C ASN A 6 -13.06 -41.50 34.52
N LYS A 7 -13.99 -41.80 33.61
CA LYS A 7 -14.26 -40.99 32.42
C LYS A 7 -15.15 -39.82 32.82
N LEU A 8 -14.88 -38.62 32.31
CA LEU A 8 -15.92 -37.62 32.12
C LEU A 8 -15.87 -37.14 30.67
N TYR A 9 -16.90 -37.50 29.90
CA TYR A 9 -17.13 -36.92 28.58
C TYR A 9 -17.70 -35.52 28.77
N LEU A 10 -17.06 -34.51 28.17
CA LEU A 10 -17.73 -33.27 27.80
C LEU A 10 -17.19 -32.80 26.46
N ALA A 11 -18.02 -32.85 25.43
CA ALA A 11 -17.68 -32.39 24.09
C ALA A 11 -18.08 -30.92 23.95
N ILE A 12 -17.12 -30.03 23.69
CA ILE A 12 -17.35 -28.68 23.17
C ILE A 12 -16.34 -28.44 22.04
N LEU A 13 -16.75 -27.64 21.05
CA LEU A 13 -16.15 -27.54 19.72
C LEU A 13 -14.75 -26.91 19.67
N ALA A 14 -14.13 -27.09 18.51
CA ALA A 14 -12.85 -26.53 18.08
C ALA A 14 -12.68 -25.01 18.33
N GLY A 15 -11.43 -24.62 18.60
CA GLY A 15 -11.03 -23.22 18.78
C GLY A 15 -9.51 -23.10 18.94
N SER A 16 -8.78 -23.17 17.82
CA SER A 16 -7.32 -23.11 17.76
C SER A 16 -6.80 -21.81 18.38
N SER A 17 -6.19 -21.88 19.56
CA SER A 17 -5.52 -20.74 20.19
C SER A 17 -4.02 -20.80 19.92
N ILE A 18 -3.60 -20.40 18.72
CA ILE A 18 -2.18 -20.15 18.41
C ILE A 18 -1.79 -18.84 19.10
N ALA A 19 -0.96 -18.94 20.13
CA ALA A 19 -0.41 -17.78 20.80
C ALA A 19 0.74 -17.18 19.97
N LEU A 20 0.45 -16.11 19.22
CA LEU A 20 1.48 -15.21 18.71
C LEU A 20 1.90 -14.23 19.82
N THR A 21 2.96 -14.60 20.54
CA THR A 21 3.66 -13.72 21.47
C THR A 21 4.58 -12.80 20.67
N ALA A 22 4.17 -11.55 20.44
CA ALA A 22 5.06 -10.52 19.91
C ALA A 22 5.85 -9.88 21.07
N CYS A 23 7.17 -10.13 21.11
CA CYS A 23 8.11 -9.47 22.02
C CYS A 23 8.81 -8.29 21.33
N ASN A 24 8.69 -7.08 21.90
CA ASN A 24 9.68 -5.99 21.83
C ASN A 24 9.19 -4.83 22.74
N SER A 25 10.02 -4.06 23.46
CA SER A 25 11.34 -4.28 24.06
C SER A 25 11.63 -3.15 25.09
N GLY A 26 12.82 -3.18 25.71
CA GLY A 26 13.27 -2.40 26.88
C GLY A 26 12.85 -0.92 27.04
N THR A 27 12.30 -0.65 28.24
CA THR A 27 12.54 0.54 29.09
C THR A 27 13.01 1.86 28.45
N GLY A 28 12.06 2.77 28.22
CA GLY A 28 12.28 4.21 28.06
C GLY A 28 10.96 4.95 28.21
N ASN A 29 10.88 5.94 29.11
CA ASN A 29 9.60 6.54 29.52
C ASN A 29 8.97 7.44 28.44
N ASN A 30 8.17 6.86 27.54
CA ASN A 30 6.92 7.43 27.02
C ASN A 30 6.14 6.37 26.23
N ALA A 31 5.04 5.88 26.80
CA ALA A 31 4.28 4.76 26.26
C ALA A 31 3.40 5.15 25.06
N ASN A 32 3.89 4.91 23.84
CA ASN A 32 3.08 4.83 22.64
C ASN A 32 2.72 3.36 22.35
N MET A 33 1.71 2.83 23.06
CA MET A 33 1.17 1.50 22.76
C MET A 33 0.19 1.57 21.59
N ALA A 34 0.69 1.43 20.37
CA ALA A 34 -0.12 1.12 19.18
C ALA A 34 -0.34 -0.41 19.01
N ASN A 35 -0.39 -1.14 20.14
CA ASN A 35 -0.71 -2.57 20.13
C ASN A 35 -2.23 -2.75 20.18
N SER A 36 -2.75 -3.65 19.35
CA SER A 36 -4.18 -3.93 19.21
C SER A 36 -4.87 -4.24 20.55
N VAL A 37 -5.71 -3.31 21.00
CA VAL A 37 -6.49 -3.44 22.23
C VAL A 37 -7.78 -4.23 21.92
N ALA A 38 -7.71 -5.54 22.16
CA ALA A 38 -8.86 -6.43 22.01
C ALA A 38 -9.82 -6.30 23.22
N ALA A 39 -11.01 -5.73 22.98
CA ALA A 39 -12.11 -5.78 23.94
C ALA A 39 -12.58 -7.23 24.12
N LYS A 40 -12.93 -7.62 25.36
CA LYS A 40 -13.56 -8.91 25.60
C LYS A 40 -15.04 -8.83 25.23
N LEU A 41 -15.51 -9.80 24.43
CA LEU A 41 -16.93 -10.00 24.17
C LEU A 41 -17.66 -10.30 25.50
N GLY A 42 -18.51 -9.37 25.94
CA GLY A 42 -19.35 -9.55 27.12
C GLY A 42 -20.59 -10.33 26.74
N ALA A 43 -20.76 -11.52 27.31
CA ALA A 43 -21.91 -12.37 27.00
C ALA A 43 -23.23 -11.69 27.37
N THR A 44 -24.06 -11.36 26.36
CA THR A 44 -25.36 -11.99 26.05
C THR A 44 -26.14 -11.08 25.09
N ASP A 45 -26.24 -11.47 23.83
CA ASP A 45 -27.13 -10.82 22.85
C ASP A 45 -28.60 -11.06 23.27
N SER A 46 -29.40 -9.99 23.39
CA SER A 46 -30.85 -10.11 23.63
C SER A 46 -31.69 -9.88 22.37
N ASN A 47 -31.06 -9.89 21.19
CA ASN A 47 -31.65 -9.68 19.87
C ASN A 47 -30.94 -10.57 18.84
N CYS A 48 -31.31 -10.47 17.56
CA CYS A 48 -30.68 -11.17 16.45
C CYS A 48 -29.72 -10.30 15.62
N LEU A 49 -29.14 -9.25 16.24
CA LEU A 49 -28.01 -8.47 15.73
C LEU A 49 -26.79 -8.80 16.60
N GLN A 50 -25.97 -9.75 16.16
CA GLN A 50 -24.83 -10.25 16.95
C GLN A 50 -23.56 -9.48 16.65
N VAL A 51 -22.73 -9.22 17.67
CA VAL A 51 -21.39 -8.64 17.47
C VAL A 51 -20.47 -9.69 16.82
N SER A 52 -20.01 -9.45 15.59
CA SER A 52 -19.09 -10.34 14.88
C SER A 52 -17.62 -10.02 15.15
N SER A 53 -17.29 -8.74 15.30
CA SER A 53 -15.95 -8.28 15.66
C SER A 53 -16.02 -6.96 16.41
N SER A 54 -14.97 -6.65 17.18
CA SER A 54 -14.87 -5.36 17.87
C SER A 54 -13.41 -4.96 18.09
N LYS A 55 -13.14 -3.66 18.05
CA LYS A 55 -11.81 -3.06 18.18
C LYS A 55 -11.92 -1.82 19.06
N VAL A 56 -10.99 -1.65 20.00
CA VAL A 56 -10.81 -0.40 20.74
C VAL A 56 -9.34 -0.02 20.62
N GLU A 57 -9.03 1.26 20.47
CA GLU A 57 -7.66 1.79 20.39
C GLU A 57 -7.61 3.14 21.10
N GLY A 58 -6.50 3.48 21.76
CA GLY A 58 -6.37 4.77 22.42
C GLY A 58 -5.41 4.79 23.60
N ASN A 59 -5.37 5.94 24.27
CA ASN A 59 -4.69 6.16 25.54
C ASN A 59 -5.62 6.92 26.51
N ARG A 60 -5.12 7.45 27.63
CA ARG A 60 -5.98 8.18 28.58
C ARG A 60 -6.69 9.43 27.99
N TRP A 61 -6.14 10.02 26.92
CA TRP A 61 -6.60 11.28 26.32
C TRP A 61 -7.57 11.12 25.16
N TRP A 62 -7.52 9.97 24.47
CA TRP A 62 -8.41 9.67 23.34
C TRP A 62 -8.68 8.17 23.28
N VAL A 63 -9.87 7.80 22.85
CA VAL A 63 -10.21 6.42 22.51
C VAL A 63 -11.06 6.39 21.24
N SER A 64 -10.78 5.43 20.38
CA SER A 64 -11.56 5.06 19.20
C SER A 64 -12.10 3.64 19.41
N ALA A 65 -13.34 3.41 19.04
CA ALA A 65 -14.06 2.17 19.26
C ALA A 65 -14.86 1.83 18.00
N SER A 66 -14.71 0.59 17.52
CA SER A 66 -15.42 0.06 16.35
C SER A 66 -16.07 -1.26 16.72
N VAL A 67 -17.32 -1.43 16.33
CA VAL A 67 -18.06 -2.69 16.45
C VAL A 67 -18.64 -3.07 15.08
N GLU A 68 -18.51 -4.34 14.74
CA GLU A 68 -19.19 -4.95 13.60
C GLU A 68 -20.32 -5.83 14.11
N MET A 69 -21.49 -5.71 13.48
CA MET A 69 -22.72 -6.39 13.83
C MET A 69 -23.22 -7.19 12.63
N LYS A 70 -23.66 -8.42 12.85
CA LYS A 70 -24.22 -9.29 11.83
C LYS A 70 -25.71 -9.53 12.08
N ASN A 71 -26.54 -9.29 11.06
CA ASN A 71 -27.96 -9.60 11.11
C ASN A 71 -28.18 -11.11 10.94
N THR A 72 -28.56 -11.79 12.03
CA THR A 72 -28.97 -13.20 12.05
C THR A 72 -30.48 -13.40 12.12
N CYS A 73 -31.27 -12.31 12.06
CA CYS A 73 -32.72 -12.36 12.06
C CYS A 73 -33.29 -13.06 10.81
N SER A 74 -34.58 -13.42 10.87
CA SER A 74 -35.30 -14.06 9.76
C SER A 74 -35.52 -13.16 8.54
N GLY A 75 -35.38 -11.84 8.69
CA GLY A 75 -35.54 -10.83 7.64
C GLY A 75 -34.69 -9.57 7.89
N PRO A 76 -34.89 -8.50 7.10
CA PRO A 76 -34.14 -7.25 7.26
C PRO A 76 -34.38 -6.56 8.60
N VAL A 77 -33.34 -5.89 9.11
CA VAL A 77 -33.38 -5.14 10.38
C VAL A 77 -32.99 -3.69 10.11
N ASN A 78 -33.76 -2.75 10.65
CA ASN A 78 -33.40 -1.33 10.62
C ASN A 78 -32.40 -1.02 11.74
N LEU A 79 -31.31 -0.31 11.45
CA LEU A 79 -30.35 0.11 12.48
C LEU A 79 -30.89 1.18 13.44
N ASP A 80 -31.99 1.85 13.11
CA ASP A 80 -32.59 2.88 13.98
C ASP A 80 -32.87 2.38 15.40
N ASN A 81 -32.50 3.19 16.38
CA ASN A 81 -32.58 2.92 17.83
C ASN A 81 -31.77 1.69 18.30
N THR A 82 -30.77 1.24 17.54
CA THR A 82 -29.81 0.23 18.00
C THR A 82 -28.89 0.86 19.06
N VAL A 83 -28.80 0.26 20.23
CA VAL A 83 -28.02 0.77 21.36
C VAL A 83 -26.74 -0.05 21.55
N ILE A 84 -25.59 0.60 21.39
CA ILE A 84 -24.25 0.03 21.59
C ILE A 84 -23.69 0.55 22.91
N GLU A 85 -23.36 -0.35 23.83
CA GLU A 85 -22.69 -0.05 25.10
C GLU A 85 -21.21 -0.38 24.99
N LEU A 86 -20.34 0.58 25.33
CA LEU A 86 -18.92 0.36 25.60
C LEU A 86 -18.67 0.57 27.10
N SER A 87 -18.21 -0.45 27.80
CA SER A 87 -17.91 -0.41 29.24
C SER A 87 -16.47 -0.77 29.53
N ASN A 88 -15.89 -0.20 30.59
CA ASN A 88 -14.54 -0.53 31.08
C ASN A 88 -14.61 -0.93 32.56
N SER A 89 -14.08 -2.12 32.87
CA SER A 89 -14.10 -2.69 34.23
C SER A 89 -12.97 -2.25 35.16
N LYS A 90 -11.93 -1.57 34.63
CA LYS A 90 -10.73 -1.16 35.38
C LYS A 90 -10.55 0.35 35.51
N THR A 91 -11.05 1.13 34.55
CA THR A 91 -10.85 2.58 34.49
C THR A 91 -12.18 3.28 34.22
N ALA A 92 -12.41 4.41 34.88
CA ALA A 92 -13.57 5.26 34.62
C ALA A 92 -13.50 5.93 33.24
N LEU A 93 -14.66 6.08 32.59
CA LEU A 93 -14.89 6.76 31.31
C LEU A 93 -15.61 8.10 31.57
N ASN A 94 -14.99 8.94 32.40
CA ASN A 94 -15.56 10.19 32.91
C ASN A 94 -15.23 11.41 32.01
N GLY A 95 -15.71 11.39 30.77
CA GLY A 95 -15.56 12.49 29.81
C GLY A 95 -16.72 12.60 28.83
N SER A 96 -16.94 13.81 28.30
CA SER A 96 -17.87 14.10 27.21
C SER A 96 -17.09 14.54 25.98
N GLY A 97 -17.47 14.07 24.80
CA GLY A 97 -16.82 14.46 23.54
C GLY A 97 -16.50 13.28 22.64
N PHE A 98 -17.37 12.27 22.60
CA PHE A 98 -17.38 11.29 21.53
C PHE A 98 -18.17 11.79 20.33
N SER A 99 -17.69 11.43 19.14
CA SER A 99 -18.34 11.64 17.86
C SER A 99 -18.39 10.35 17.05
N MET A 100 -19.30 10.29 16.09
CA MET A 100 -19.30 9.27 15.04
C MET A 100 -18.03 9.39 14.18
N ASN A 101 -17.31 8.28 14.00
CA ASN A 101 -16.23 8.16 13.03
C ASN A 101 -16.77 7.59 11.72
N SER A 102 -17.57 6.51 11.78
CA SER A 102 -18.29 5.96 10.64
C SER A 102 -19.51 5.13 11.06
N ILE A 103 -20.49 5.04 10.16
CA ILE A 103 -21.53 4.01 10.17
C ILE A 103 -21.61 3.43 8.76
N SER A 104 -21.58 2.10 8.66
CA SER A 104 -21.74 1.35 7.42
C SER A 104 -22.89 0.35 7.53
N PRO A 105 -23.77 0.23 6.52
CA PRO A 105 -23.87 1.07 5.33
C PRO A 105 -24.13 2.56 5.65
N TRP A 106 -23.65 3.45 4.77
CA TRP A 106 -23.80 4.89 4.98
C TRP A 106 -25.15 5.43 4.47
N SER A 107 -25.74 6.33 5.24
CA SER A 107 -26.91 7.14 4.89
C SER A 107 -26.71 8.58 5.38
N SER A 108 -27.36 9.55 4.72
CA SER A 108 -27.38 10.95 5.15
C SER A 108 -28.15 11.18 6.47
N LYS A 109 -28.90 10.18 6.97
CA LYS A 109 -29.56 10.22 8.28
C LYS A 109 -28.75 9.57 9.41
N ASN A 110 -27.57 9.02 9.11
CA ASN A 110 -26.73 8.36 10.11
C ASN A 110 -26.27 9.37 11.18
N ALA A 111 -26.70 9.16 12.41
CA ALA A 111 -26.28 9.94 13.58
C ALA A 111 -26.13 9.04 14.82
N LEU A 112 -25.34 9.49 15.80
CA LEU A 112 -25.11 8.79 17.06
C LEU A 112 -25.38 9.73 18.24
N ASP A 113 -26.28 9.33 19.14
CA ASP A 113 -26.48 9.99 20.43
C ASP A 113 -25.68 9.30 21.53
N PHE A 114 -24.97 10.08 22.35
CA PHE A 114 -24.07 9.56 23.38
C PHE A 114 -24.56 9.86 24.80
N ALA A 115 -24.64 8.83 25.65
CA ALA A 115 -24.95 8.95 27.07
C ALA A 115 -23.84 8.34 27.94
N TYR A 116 -23.46 9.04 29.00
CA TYR A 116 -22.25 8.78 29.79
C TYR A 116 -22.57 8.35 31.22
N ALA A 117 -21.83 7.36 31.73
CA ALA A 117 -21.82 6.94 33.13
C ALA A 117 -20.38 6.59 33.54
N THR A 118 -20.09 6.53 34.84
CA THR A 118 -18.72 6.48 35.39
C THR A 118 -17.79 5.46 34.71
N ASN A 119 -18.28 4.29 34.33
CA ASN A 119 -17.50 3.21 33.69
C ASN A 119 -18.04 2.79 32.31
N LYS A 120 -18.92 3.61 31.68
CA LYS A 120 -19.71 3.21 30.51
C LYS A 120 -20.07 4.39 29.61
N VAL A 121 -19.89 4.20 28.30
CA VAL A 121 -20.48 5.02 27.24
C VAL A 121 -21.60 4.21 26.58
N THR A 122 -22.74 4.85 26.33
CA THR A 122 -23.87 4.29 25.60
C THR A 122 -24.06 5.11 24.34
N VAL A 123 -24.26 4.43 23.20
CA VAL A 123 -24.38 5.03 21.88
C VAL A 123 -25.69 4.55 21.27
N THR A 124 -26.61 5.46 21.01
CA THR A 124 -27.86 5.15 20.28
C THR A 124 -27.67 5.51 18.82
N VAL A 125 -27.86 4.54 17.94
CA VAL A 125 -27.77 4.71 16.49
C VAL A 125 -29.10 5.24 15.95
N HIS A 126 -29.06 6.34 15.21
CA HIS A 126 -30.18 6.83 14.39
C HIS A 126 -29.82 6.61 12.91
N SER A 127 -30.68 5.93 12.17
CA SER A 127 -30.41 5.52 10.78
C SER A 127 -31.67 5.00 10.10
N ASP A 128 -31.81 5.22 8.79
CA ASP A 128 -32.85 4.56 7.97
C ASP A 128 -32.32 3.32 7.21
N VAL A 129 -31.10 2.88 7.51
CA VAL A 129 -30.43 1.76 6.84
C VAL A 129 -31.01 0.42 7.29
N GLN A 130 -31.50 -0.36 6.32
CA GLN A 130 -31.90 -1.74 6.52
C GLN A 130 -30.78 -2.71 6.18
N ILE A 131 -30.41 -3.56 7.14
CA ILE A 131 -29.44 -4.65 6.96
C ILE A 131 -30.21 -5.90 6.52
N ALA A 132 -29.94 -6.38 5.32
CA ALA A 132 -30.50 -7.63 4.83
C ALA A 132 -30.14 -8.82 5.74
N LYS A 133 -30.92 -9.90 5.68
CA LYS A 133 -30.59 -11.16 6.39
C LYS A 133 -29.18 -11.62 6.02
N ASN A 134 -28.38 -12.03 7.01
CA ASN A 134 -26.96 -12.37 6.91
C ASN A 134 -26.02 -11.21 6.53
N GLY A 135 -26.52 -9.98 6.34
CA GLY A 135 -25.71 -8.80 6.09
C GLY A 135 -25.04 -8.28 7.36
N ASN A 136 -23.99 -7.47 7.18
CA ASN A 136 -23.25 -6.84 8.25
C ASN A 136 -23.52 -5.33 8.29
N ALA A 137 -23.36 -4.76 9.48
CA ALA A 137 -23.26 -3.33 9.74
C ALA A 137 -22.00 -3.06 10.56
N SER A 138 -21.42 -1.87 10.45
CA SER A 138 -20.38 -1.43 11.38
C SER A 138 -20.66 -0.03 11.89
N VAL A 139 -20.33 0.20 13.16
CA VAL A 139 -20.43 1.51 13.81
C VAL A 139 -19.09 1.77 14.48
N SER A 140 -18.47 2.90 14.16
CA SER A 140 -17.27 3.36 14.83
C SER A 140 -17.45 4.78 15.36
N PHE A 141 -16.90 5.02 16.54
CA PHE A 141 -17.00 6.26 17.29
C PHE A 141 -15.74 6.48 18.10
N GLY A 142 -15.36 7.73 18.32
CA GLY A 142 -14.17 8.06 19.10
C GLY A 142 -14.27 9.45 19.73
N GLY A 143 -13.43 9.70 20.73
CA GLY A 143 -13.47 10.93 21.50
C GLY A 143 -12.51 10.96 22.66
N ASN A 144 -12.61 12.03 23.47
CA ASN A 144 -11.91 12.11 24.75
C ASN A 144 -12.73 11.39 25.85
N PRO A 145 -12.23 10.28 26.43
CA PRO A 145 -12.94 9.50 27.42
C PRO A 145 -12.75 10.01 28.87
N GLY A 146 -11.89 11.01 29.09
CA GLY A 146 -11.57 11.56 30.41
C GLY A 146 -10.95 10.54 31.39
N MET A 147 -10.25 9.52 30.88
CA MET A 147 -9.76 8.42 31.72
C MET A 147 -8.68 8.88 32.69
N ASN A 148 -8.82 8.49 33.97
CA ASN A 148 -7.83 8.80 35.02
C ASN A 148 -6.53 7.98 34.92
N ALA A 149 -6.47 6.97 34.05
CA ALA A 149 -5.32 6.09 33.82
C ALA A 149 -5.36 5.54 32.39
N ASP A 150 -4.24 5.02 31.88
CA ASP A 150 -4.22 4.47 30.52
C ASP A 150 -5.08 3.20 30.39
N PRO A 151 -5.79 3.02 29.25
CA PRO A 151 -6.65 1.87 28.99
C PRO A 151 -5.86 0.55 28.95
N VAL A 152 -6.34 -0.45 29.71
CA VAL A 152 -5.80 -1.83 29.64
C VAL A 152 -6.62 -2.65 28.65
N ALA A 153 -5.96 -3.23 27.63
CA ALA A 153 -6.59 -3.89 26.49
C ALA A 153 -7.85 -4.72 26.83
N ASN A 154 -7.66 -5.71 27.70
CA ASN A 154 -8.67 -6.72 28.04
C ASN A 154 -9.75 -6.25 29.04
N SER A 155 -9.87 -4.94 29.31
CA SER A 155 -10.84 -4.39 30.28
C SER A 155 -12.10 -3.79 29.67
N PHE A 156 -12.12 -3.57 28.34
CA PHE A 156 -13.28 -3.11 27.58
C PHE A 156 -14.23 -4.24 27.22
N ILE A 157 -15.52 -3.95 27.23
CA ILE A 157 -16.62 -4.85 26.87
C ILE A 157 -17.66 -4.08 26.04
N PHE A 158 -18.04 -4.65 24.90
CA PHE A 158 -19.20 -4.20 24.12
C PHE A 158 -20.48 -4.98 24.48
N LYS A 159 -21.65 -4.33 24.35
CA LYS A 159 -22.97 -4.98 24.25
C LYS A 159 -23.83 -4.25 23.21
N VAL A 160 -24.75 -4.95 22.56
CA VAL A 160 -25.69 -4.37 21.59
C VAL A 160 -27.13 -4.76 21.95
N ASN A 161 -28.06 -3.80 21.95
CA ASN A 161 -29.47 -4.00 22.30
C ASN A 161 -30.40 -3.24 21.31
N GLY A 162 -31.55 -3.82 20.95
CA GLY A 162 -32.43 -3.28 19.88
C GLY A 162 -31.90 -3.58 18.47
N SER A 163 -32.67 -3.59 17.40
CA SER A 163 -34.05 -3.11 17.17
C SER A 163 -35.04 -4.25 16.81
N THR A 164 -36.32 -3.91 16.56
CA THR A 164 -37.36 -4.86 16.12
C THR A 164 -37.36 -5.13 14.61
N PRO A 165 -37.72 -6.35 14.14
CA PRO A 165 -37.82 -6.68 12.71
C PRO A 165 -38.77 -5.75 11.96
N ALA A 166 -38.41 -5.36 10.73
CA ALA A 166 -39.28 -4.57 9.87
C ALA A 166 -40.54 -5.39 9.47
N PRO A 167 -41.76 -4.80 9.48
CA PRO A 167 -42.96 -5.51 9.09
C PRO A 167 -42.90 -5.92 7.61
N THR A 168 -43.07 -7.22 7.35
CA THR A 168 -43.00 -7.78 5.99
C THR A 168 -44.22 -7.37 5.17
N PRO A 169 -44.06 -6.77 3.97
CA PRO A 169 -45.21 -6.48 3.10
C PRO A 169 -45.83 -7.78 2.59
N THR A 170 -47.15 -7.91 2.77
CA THR A 170 -47.91 -9.11 2.38
C THR A 170 -47.98 -9.24 0.85
N PRO A 171 -47.57 -10.36 0.24
CA PRO A 171 -47.59 -10.52 -1.21
C PRO A 171 -49.01 -10.78 -1.73
N THR A 172 -49.46 -9.97 -2.69
CA THR A 172 -50.70 -10.20 -3.45
C THR A 172 -50.50 -11.34 -4.46
N PRO A 173 -51.36 -12.37 -4.49
CA PRO A 173 -51.21 -13.46 -5.46
C PRO A 173 -51.67 -13.03 -6.87
N SER A 174 -50.93 -13.47 -7.89
CA SER A 174 -51.30 -13.37 -9.30
C SER A 174 -50.99 -14.71 -10.01
N PRO A 175 -51.85 -15.21 -10.91
CA PRO A 175 -51.83 -16.62 -11.31
C PRO A 175 -50.83 -16.98 -12.42
N THR A 176 -50.35 -18.23 -12.37
CA THR A 176 -49.59 -18.94 -13.42
C THR A 176 -50.50 -19.32 -14.60
N PRO A 177 -50.02 -19.29 -15.86
CA PRO A 177 -49.17 -20.37 -16.42
C PRO A 177 -47.94 -19.79 -17.18
N SER A 178 -47.15 -20.46 -18.04
CA SER A 178 -47.10 -21.82 -18.63
C SER A 178 -45.62 -22.16 -18.99
N PRO A 179 -45.23 -23.39 -19.38
CA PRO A 179 -43.82 -23.68 -19.67
C PRO A 179 -43.40 -23.24 -21.08
N THR A 180 -42.25 -22.56 -21.17
CA THR A 180 -41.61 -22.07 -22.40
C THR A 180 -40.25 -22.76 -22.58
N PRO A 181 -39.75 -23.03 -23.81
CA PRO A 181 -38.57 -23.87 -24.02
C PRO A 181 -37.29 -23.36 -23.34
N VAL A 182 -36.44 -24.31 -22.93
CA VAL A 182 -35.12 -24.03 -22.34
C VAL A 182 -34.23 -23.30 -23.36
N PRO A 183 -33.71 -22.11 -23.05
CA PRO A 183 -32.79 -21.42 -23.95
C PRO A 183 -31.41 -22.09 -23.96
N THR A 184 -30.79 -22.06 -25.14
CA THR A 184 -29.37 -22.38 -25.39
C THR A 184 -28.47 -21.66 -24.38
N PRO A 185 -27.38 -22.27 -23.88
CA PRO A 185 -26.51 -21.62 -22.90
C PRO A 185 -26.04 -20.25 -23.37
N THR A 186 -26.36 -19.23 -22.57
CA THR A 186 -25.87 -17.86 -22.76
C THR A 186 -24.34 -17.87 -22.74
N PRO A 187 -23.66 -17.18 -23.67
CA PRO A 187 -22.23 -16.95 -23.55
C PRO A 187 -21.89 -16.38 -22.17
N ALA A 188 -20.78 -16.83 -21.58
CA ALA A 188 -20.30 -16.26 -20.33
C ALA A 188 -20.19 -14.72 -20.46
N PRO A 189 -20.61 -13.95 -19.45
CA PRO A 189 -20.63 -12.50 -19.55
C PRO A 189 -19.21 -11.98 -19.84
N THR A 190 -19.08 -11.20 -20.91
CA THR A 190 -17.84 -10.47 -21.21
C THR A 190 -17.46 -9.63 -19.98
N PRO A 191 -16.23 -9.75 -19.44
CA PRO A 191 -15.82 -8.98 -18.27
C PRO A 191 -16.05 -7.48 -18.48
N VAL A 192 -16.63 -6.83 -17.47
CA VAL A 192 -16.84 -5.38 -17.47
C VAL A 192 -15.45 -4.71 -17.48
N PRO A 193 -15.19 -3.71 -18.35
CA PRO A 193 -13.86 -3.09 -18.43
C PRO A 193 -13.39 -2.53 -17.09
N VAL A 194 -12.23 -3.01 -16.64
CA VAL A 194 -11.57 -2.57 -15.42
C VAL A 194 -11.10 -1.12 -15.58
N SER A 195 -11.65 -0.22 -14.75
CA SER A 195 -11.10 1.11 -14.42
C SER A 195 -10.55 1.96 -15.58
N GLY A 196 -11.25 1.99 -16.74
CA GLY A 196 -10.84 2.81 -17.89
C GLY A 196 -9.55 2.35 -18.61
N LEU A 197 -9.01 1.19 -18.26
CA LEU A 197 -7.94 0.52 -19.01
C LEU A 197 -8.49 -0.11 -20.29
N PRO A 198 -7.65 -0.37 -21.31
CA PRO A 198 -8.03 -1.19 -22.45
C PRO A 198 -8.40 -2.62 -22.04
N THR A 199 -9.43 -3.20 -22.67
CA THR A 199 -9.78 -4.62 -22.47
C THR A 199 -8.61 -5.52 -22.87
N PRO A 200 -8.17 -6.45 -21.99
CA PRO A 200 -7.10 -7.38 -22.32
C PRO A 200 -7.41 -8.31 -23.50
N ILE A 201 -6.37 -8.76 -24.20
CA ILE A 201 -6.41 -9.93 -25.06
C ILE A 201 -6.53 -11.16 -24.15
N TYR A 202 -7.67 -11.83 -24.18
CA TYR A 202 -7.87 -13.13 -23.55
C TYR A 202 -7.35 -14.25 -24.46
N PHE A 203 -6.56 -15.16 -23.91
CA PHE A 203 -5.99 -16.31 -24.62
C PHE A 203 -5.99 -17.54 -23.70
N THR A 204 -5.99 -18.73 -24.28
CA THR A 204 -5.74 -19.98 -23.53
C THR A 204 -4.23 -20.13 -23.35
N PRO A 205 -3.69 -20.14 -22.11
CA PRO A 205 -2.25 -20.26 -21.91
C PRO A 205 -1.70 -21.59 -22.46
N THR A 206 -0.53 -21.51 -23.10
CA THR A 206 0.25 -22.65 -23.62
C THR A 206 1.61 -22.79 -22.94
N SER A 207 1.96 -21.82 -22.09
CA SER A 207 3.07 -21.89 -21.14
C SER A 207 2.81 -22.95 -20.08
N THR A 208 3.89 -23.56 -19.58
CA THR A 208 3.82 -24.54 -18.50
C THR A 208 4.80 -24.18 -17.40
N ALA A 209 4.45 -24.49 -16.16
CA ALA A 209 5.39 -24.44 -15.04
C ALA A 209 5.20 -25.67 -14.14
N ASN A 210 6.24 -26.03 -13.40
CA ASN A 210 6.20 -26.96 -12.28
C ASN A 210 7.31 -26.65 -11.28
N GLY A 211 7.11 -27.02 -10.03
CA GLY A 211 8.01 -26.75 -8.91
C GLY A 211 7.37 -25.89 -7.82
N THR A 212 8.16 -25.48 -6.86
CA THR A 212 7.72 -24.74 -5.67
C THR A 212 8.64 -23.54 -5.42
N ILE A 213 8.04 -22.38 -5.19
CA ILE A 213 8.74 -21.20 -4.66
C ILE A 213 8.29 -21.00 -3.22
N TYR A 214 9.25 -20.97 -2.30
CA TYR A 214 9.03 -20.68 -0.90
C TYR A 214 9.19 -19.17 -0.64
N PHE A 215 8.21 -18.56 0.02
CA PHE A 215 8.18 -17.13 0.34
C PHE A 215 7.79 -16.84 1.79
N HIS A 216 7.92 -15.58 2.20
CA HIS A 216 7.93 -15.12 3.61
C HIS A 216 8.86 -15.95 4.51
N LEU A 217 10.03 -16.27 3.97
CA LEU A 217 11.05 -17.10 4.60
C LEU A 217 11.76 -16.40 5.76
N ASN A 218 11.81 -17.03 6.93
CA ASN A 218 12.88 -16.72 7.88
C ASN A 218 14.25 -17.08 7.25
N LEU A 219 15.28 -16.27 7.54
CA LEU A 219 16.64 -16.47 7.03
C LEU A 219 17.61 -16.83 8.18
N PRO A 220 18.40 -17.92 8.07
CA PRO A 220 18.41 -18.90 6.98
C PRO A 220 17.12 -19.72 6.90
N TYR A 221 16.81 -20.20 5.69
CA TYR A 221 15.68 -21.09 5.41
C TYR A 221 15.65 -22.30 6.35
N ASN A 222 14.44 -22.73 6.75
CA ASN A 222 14.08 -23.73 7.77
C ASN A 222 13.86 -23.23 9.21
N SER A 223 14.10 -21.95 9.49
CA SER A 223 14.04 -21.38 10.85
C SER A 223 12.66 -20.83 11.29
N GLY A 224 11.55 -21.23 10.65
CA GLY A 224 10.20 -20.82 11.06
C GLY A 224 9.09 -21.11 10.05
N ASN A 225 8.06 -20.27 10.06
CA ASN A 225 6.95 -20.34 9.10
C ASN A 225 7.44 -20.07 7.67
N VAL A 226 6.78 -20.70 6.71
CA VAL A 226 7.12 -20.65 5.28
C VAL A 226 5.84 -20.77 4.48
N GLU A 227 5.62 -19.84 3.56
CA GLU A 227 4.54 -19.91 2.57
C GLU A 227 5.04 -20.53 1.27
N LYS A 228 4.13 -21.09 0.47
CA LYS A 228 4.45 -21.88 -0.71
C LYS A 228 3.62 -21.45 -1.91
N LEU A 229 4.30 -21.28 -3.03
CA LEU A 229 3.70 -21.11 -4.35
C LEU A 229 4.06 -22.31 -5.21
N GLU A 230 3.10 -23.22 -5.40
CA GLU A 230 3.25 -24.34 -6.34
C GLU A 230 3.12 -23.80 -7.78
N VAL A 231 4.23 -23.37 -8.37
CA VAL A 231 4.26 -22.71 -9.67
C VAL A 231 3.82 -23.68 -10.76
N ASN A 232 2.73 -23.32 -11.42
CA ASN A 232 2.09 -24.09 -12.49
C ASN A 232 1.53 -23.14 -13.57
N ALA A 233 0.89 -23.67 -14.60
CA ALA A 233 0.35 -22.88 -15.72
C ALA A 233 -0.64 -21.77 -15.31
N ASN A 234 -1.25 -21.86 -14.12
CA ASN A 234 -2.06 -20.78 -13.55
C ASN A 234 -1.27 -19.48 -13.32
N TYR A 235 0.04 -19.53 -13.11
CA TYR A 235 0.85 -18.37 -12.69
C TYR A 235 1.68 -17.75 -13.82
N THR A 236 1.72 -18.36 -15.00
CA THR A 236 2.68 -17.97 -16.05
C THR A 236 2.38 -16.59 -16.64
N ASP A 237 1.12 -16.17 -16.73
CA ASP A 237 0.77 -14.84 -17.24
C ASP A 237 1.10 -13.72 -16.24
N LEU A 238 0.86 -13.95 -14.94
CA LEU A 238 1.28 -13.06 -13.85
C LEU A 238 2.81 -12.94 -13.78
N LEU A 239 3.54 -14.05 -13.86
CA LEU A 239 5.00 -14.08 -13.95
C LEU A 239 5.49 -13.23 -15.13
N ILE A 240 5.02 -13.51 -16.35
CA ILE A 240 5.42 -12.75 -17.55
C ILE A 240 5.13 -11.26 -17.35
N SER A 241 3.95 -10.89 -16.85
CA SER A 241 3.55 -9.50 -16.66
C SER A 241 4.51 -8.74 -15.73
N ASN A 242 4.90 -9.37 -14.62
CA ASN A 242 5.88 -8.82 -13.69
C ASN A 242 7.28 -8.70 -14.32
N TYR A 243 7.71 -9.67 -15.12
CA TYR A 243 8.98 -9.59 -15.85
C TYR A 243 8.98 -8.53 -16.95
N VAL A 244 7.86 -8.28 -17.64
CA VAL A 244 7.72 -7.17 -18.59
C VAL A 244 7.86 -5.83 -17.87
N ALA A 245 7.24 -5.68 -16.70
CA ALA A 245 7.39 -4.49 -15.87
C ALA A 245 8.81 -4.30 -15.31
N GLY A 246 9.48 -5.38 -14.87
CA GLY A 246 10.87 -5.35 -14.42
C GLY A 246 11.88 -5.04 -15.54
N ALA A 247 11.63 -5.54 -16.75
CA ALA A 247 12.41 -5.16 -17.93
C ALA A 247 12.18 -3.67 -18.31
N LEU A 248 10.95 -3.16 -18.15
CA LEU A 248 10.65 -1.74 -18.33
C LEU A 248 11.34 -0.86 -17.27
N LEU A 249 11.36 -1.29 -16.00
CA LEU A 249 12.18 -0.65 -14.96
C LEU A 249 13.65 -0.61 -15.39
N GLY A 250 14.21 -1.72 -15.88
CA GLY A 250 15.58 -1.75 -16.41
C GLY A 250 15.83 -0.79 -17.59
N HIS A 251 14.86 -0.60 -18.48
CA HIS A 251 14.92 0.39 -19.56
C HIS A 251 14.89 1.83 -19.00
N LEU A 252 13.96 2.12 -18.08
CA LEU A 252 13.83 3.43 -17.41
C LEU A 252 15.09 3.79 -16.60
N MET A 253 15.69 2.81 -15.92
CA MET A 253 16.96 2.95 -15.20
C MET A 253 18.10 3.37 -16.13
N HIS A 254 18.24 2.73 -17.30
CA HIS A 254 19.23 3.13 -18.29
C HIS A 254 18.87 4.44 -18.99
N GLN A 255 17.59 4.78 -19.15
CA GLN A 255 17.17 6.07 -19.67
C GLN A 255 17.61 7.22 -18.74
N LYS A 256 17.50 7.02 -17.42
CA LYS A 256 17.94 8.00 -16.40
C LYS A 256 19.47 7.98 -16.20
N PHE A 257 20.07 6.80 -16.13
CA PHE A 257 21.51 6.60 -15.89
C PHE A 257 22.13 5.66 -16.95
N PRO A 258 22.51 6.17 -18.14
CA PRO A 258 22.92 5.33 -19.28
C PRO A 258 24.15 4.44 -19.06
N GLN A 259 25.02 4.80 -18.10
CA GLN A 259 26.22 4.05 -17.77
C GLN A 259 26.02 3.01 -16.66
N LEU A 260 24.87 3.02 -15.96
CA LEU A 260 24.56 2.12 -14.86
C LEU A 260 24.77 0.65 -15.24
N LYS A 261 25.25 -0.15 -14.29
CA LYS A 261 25.39 -1.60 -14.40
C LYS A 261 24.68 -2.23 -13.22
N PHE A 262 23.71 -3.08 -13.52
CA PHE A 262 22.93 -3.83 -12.55
C PHE A 262 22.79 -5.28 -13.00
N ASN A 263 22.51 -6.19 -12.07
CA ASN A 263 22.20 -7.57 -12.42
C ASN A 263 20.72 -7.69 -12.85
N ARG A 264 20.49 -8.14 -14.10
CA ARG A 264 19.15 -8.30 -14.69
C ARG A 264 18.31 -9.36 -13.97
N ASP A 265 18.96 -10.38 -13.41
CA ASP A 265 18.28 -11.44 -12.63
C ASP A 265 17.44 -10.86 -11.49
N TYR A 266 18.02 -9.90 -10.77
CA TYR A 266 17.38 -9.27 -9.62
C TYR A 266 16.50 -8.10 -10.02
N ILE A 267 16.94 -7.22 -10.92
CA ILE A 267 16.11 -6.07 -11.35
C ILE A 267 14.86 -6.50 -12.13
N TYR A 268 14.96 -7.48 -13.05
CA TYR A 268 13.80 -7.85 -13.88
C TYR A 268 12.83 -8.74 -13.13
N GLY A 269 13.34 -9.53 -12.18
CA GLY A 269 12.50 -10.28 -11.25
C GLY A 269 11.92 -9.43 -10.10
N THR A 270 12.49 -8.26 -9.79
CA THR A 270 12.20 -7.53 -8.54
C THR A 270 10.71 -7.26 -8.33
N VAL A 271 9.98 -6.95 -9.41
CA VAL A 271 8.54 -6.68 -9.33
C VAL A 271 7.75 -7.92 -8.87
N PHE A 272 8.10 -9.11 -9.39
CA PHE A 272 7.50 -10.36 -8.91
C PHE A 272 7.94 -10.72 -7.49
N GLY A 273 9.22 -10.46 -7.17
CA GLY A 273 9.74 -10.64 -5.81
C GLY A 273 9.00 -9.77 -4.79
N GLN A 274 8.74 -8.51 -5.14
CA GLN A 274 7.96 -7.57 -4.32
C GLN A 274 6.51 -8.03 -4.19
N LEU A 275 5.89 -8.55 -5.26
CA LEU A 275 4.55 -9.13 -5.16
C LEU A 275 4.49 -10.27 -4.13
N LEU A 276 5.45 -11.20 -4.16
CA LEU A 276 5.52 -12.27 -3.16
C LEU A 276 5.80 -11.75 -1.75
N GLN A 277 6.51 -10.63 -1.62
CA GLN A 277 6.91 -10.04 -0.34
C GLN A 277 5.81 -9.18 0.33
N GLU A 278 4.87 -8.66 -0.45
CA GLU A 278 3.80 -7.78 0.04
C GLU A 278 2.43 -8.47 0.02
N ASN A 279 2.19 -9.38 -0.92
CA ASN A 279 0.89 -10.03 -1.12
C ASN A 279 0.92 -11.50 -0.66
N ILE A 280 0.63 -11.71 0.63
CA ILE A 280 0.49 -13.02 1.30
C ILE A 280 -0.45 -13.99 0.56
N ASN A 281 -1.45 -13.47 -0.14
CA ASN A 281 -2.47 -14.24 -0.86
C ASN A 281 -2.14 -14.51 -2.33
N THR A 282 -0.89 -14.28 -2.78
CA THR A 282 -0.51 -14.55 -4.18
C THR A 282 -0.78 -16.00 -4.60
N SER A 283 -0.78 -16.94 -3.65
CA SER A 283 -1.18 -18.36 -3.84
C SER A 283 -2.67 -18.59 -4.17
N ASN A 284 -3.53 -17.56 -4.04
CA ASN A 284 -4.94 -17.58 -4.42
C ASN A 284 -5.20 -17.02 -5.84
N TYR A 285 -4.16 -16.55 -6.55
CA TYR A 285 -4.31 -16.00 -7.90
C TYR A 285 -4.98 -16.99 -8.87
N SER A 286 -5.71 -16.45 -9.86
CA SER A 286 -6.30 -17.24 -10.94
C SER A 286 -6.06 -16.57 -12.29
N SER A 287 -5.48 -17.28 -13.26
CA SER A 287 -5.27 -16.75 -14.61
C SER A 287 -6.56 -16.39 -15.36
N ALA A 288 -7.70 -16.93 -14.92
CA ALA A 288 -9.03 -16.57 -15.42
C ALA A 288 -9.53 -15.19 -14.93
N SER A 289 -8.85 -14.58 -13.96
CA SER A 289 -9.13 -13.26 -13.40
C SER A 289 -8.25 -12.19 -14.04
N ASP A 290 -8.77 -10.97 -14.20
CA ASP A 290 -7.97 -9.77 -14.51
C ASP A 290 -7.28 -9.18 -13.27
N TRP A 291 -7.68 -9.62 -12.08
CA TRP A 291 -7.14 -9.20 -10.79
C TRP A 291 -6.06 -10.16 -10.32
N ILE A 292 -5.02 -9.59 -9.69
CA ILE A 292 -4.01 -10.34 -8.91
C ILE A 292 -4.71 -11.01 -7.72
N ASN A 293 -5.62 -10.29 -7.04
CA ASN A 293 -6.44 -10.86 -5.98
C ASN A 293 -7.89 -11.02 -6.47
N PRO A 294 -8.30 -12.25 -6.86
CA PRO A 294 -9.61 -12.49 -7.46
C PRO A 294 -10.77 -12.31 -6.48
N VAL A 295 -10.52 -12.20 -5.17
CA VAL A 295 -11.55 -12.05 -4.16
C VAL A 295 -11.80 -10.57 -3.84
N ASP A 296 -13.03 -10.10 -4.09
CA ASP A 296 -13.38 -8.69 -4.02
C ASP A 296 -13.16 -8.02 -2.66
N ASN A 297 -13.41 -8.72 -1.56
CA ASN A 297 -13.22 -8.17 -0.21
C ASN A 297 -11.73 -7.92 0.10
N GLU A 298 -10.87 -8.81 -0.37
CA GLU A 298 -9.42 -8.74 -0.25
C GLU A 298 -8.85 -7.60 -1.08
N ARG A 299 -9.21 -7.55 -2.38
CA ARG A 299 -8.85 -6.45 -3.28
C ARG A 299 -9.31 -5.09 -2.76
N ASN A 300 -10.53 -4.99 -2.24
CA ASN A 300 -11.01 -3.75 -1.62
C ASN A 300 -10.21 -3.38 -0.35
N SER A 301 -9.73 -4.35 0.44
CA SER A 301 -8.89 -4.09 1.61
C SER A 301 -7.52 -3.54 1.22
N LEU A 302 -6.89 -4.12 0.19
CA LEU A 302 -5.60 -3.70 -0.37
C LEU A 302 -5.69 -2.34 -1.10
N LEU A 303 -6.89 -1.90 -1.45
CA LEU A 303 -7.17 -0.62 -2.12
C LEU A 303 -7.90 0.39 -1.22
N ASN A 304 -7.85 0.24 0.09
CA ASN A 304 -8.36 1.27 1.01
C ASN A 304 -7.66 2.64 0.81
N SER A 305 -8.19 3.70 1.42
CA SER A 305 -7.57 5.03 1.35
C SER A 305 -6.10 5.00 1.78
N GLY A 306 -5.23 5.56 0.93
CA GLY A 306 -3.78 5.55 1.08
C GLY A 306 -3.06 4.24 0.76
N GLN A 307 -3.77 3.14 0.46
CA GLN A 307 -3.17 1.83 0.16
C GLN A 307 -2.84 1.64 -1.32
N GLY A 308 -1.69 1.01 -1.60
CA GLY A 308 -1.14 0.81 -2.94
C GLY A 308 -1.52 -0.48 -3.67
N GLY A 309 -2.51 -1.25 -3.20
CA GLY A 309 -2.82 -2.56 -3.77
C GLY A 309 -1.86 -3.67 -3.30
N PRO A 310 -1.72 -4.78 -4.06
CA PRO A 310 -0.96 -5.96 -3.66
C PRO A 310 0.55 -5.70 -3.56
N TYR A 311 1.05 -4.72 -4.30
CA TYR A 311 2.45 -4.30 -4.28
C TYR A 311 2.79 -3.38 -3.12
N GLN A 312 1.80 -2.92 -2.33
CA GLN A 312 2.03 -2.01 -1.21
C GLN A 312 2.87 -0.76 -1.59
N ILE A 313 2.60 -0.17 -2.77
CA ILE A 313 3.14 1.14 -3.22
C ILE A 313 2.55 2.31 -2.40
N ASN A 314 2.72 2.24 -1.09
CA ASN A 314 2.24 3.21 -0.14
C ASN A 314 2.90 4.57 -0.46
N ASP A 315 2.11 5.65 -0.40
CA ASP A 315 2.46 6.98 -0.95
C ASP A 315 2.49 7.14 -2.49
N TYR A 316 1.94 6.20 -3.27
CA TYR A 316 1.71 6.41 -4.73
C TYR A 316 0.89 7.68 -5.07
N SER A 317 0.13 8.18 -4.09
CA SER A 317 -0.77 9.34 -4.16
C SER A 317 -0.14 10.66 -3.71
N LYS A 318 1.20 10.74 -3.67
CA LYS A 318 1.96 11.92 -3.24
C LYS A 318 3.10 12.23 -4.21
N ARG A 319 3.50 13.49 -4.27
CA ARG A 319 4.78 13.92 -4.87
C ARG A 319 5.96 13.52 -3.98
N LEU A 320 7.16 13.55 -4.57
CA LEU A 320 8.40 13.69 -3.80
C LEU A 320 8.42 15.01 -3.01
N GLU A 321 9.24 15.09 -1.97
CA GLU A 321 9.22 16.11 -0.92
C GLU A 321 9.66 17.54 -1.35
N ASP A 322 9.66 17.88 -2.64
CA ASP A 322 9.98 19.21 -3.17
C ASP A 322 8.86 19.84 -4.03
N SER A 323 8.99 21.14 -4.35
CA SER A 323 8.00 21.90 -5.11
C SER A 323 7.93 21.57 -6.62
N LYS A 324 8.69 20.58 -7.07
CA LYS A 324 8.72 20.05 -8.45
C LYS A 324 8.47 18.54 -8.50
N GLY A 325 8.22 17.91 -7.33
CA GLY A 325 8.33 16.49 -7.10
C GLY A 325 7.40 15.65 -7.98
N VAL A 326 7.83 14.45 -8.33
CA VAL A 326 7.11 13.54 -9.22
C VAL A 326 6.36 12.51 -8.37
N GLY A 327 5.04 12.44 -8.46
CA GLY A 327 4.26 11.29 -7.98
C GLY A 327 3.91 10.35 -9.13
N LEU A 328 3.27 9.20 -8.87
CA LEU A 328 3.00 8.23 -9.95
C LEU A 328 2.08 8.80 -11.05
N VAL A 329 1.12 9.66 -10.68
CA VAL A 329 0.21 10.31 -11.64
C VAL A 329 0.90 11.34 -12.54
N ASN A 330 2.12 11.78 -12.19
CA ASN A 330 2.92 12.67 -13.02
C ASN A 330 3.58 11.94 -14.20
N PHE A 331 3.72 10.61 -14.18
CA PHE A 331 4.22 9.87 -15.34
C PHE A 331 3.13 9.78 -16.42
N VAL A 332 3.47 10.25 -17.63
CA VAL A 332 2.56 10.21 -18.81
C VAL A 332 2.09 8.79 -19.09
N ALA A 333 2.95 7.80 -18.83
CA ALA A 333 2.67 6.38 -18.92
C ALA A 333 1.51 5.91 -18.03
N LEU A 334 1.42 6.41 -16.79
CA LEU A 334 0.51 5.90 -15.78
C LEU A 334 -0.77 6.70 -15.60
N GLN A 335 -0.77 8.00 -15.92
CA GLN A 335 -1.85 8.92 -15.55
C GLN A 335 -3.25 8.44 -15.97
N LYS A 336 -3.43 7.90 -17.19
CA LYS A 336 -4.71 7.29 -17.59
C LYS A 336 -5.09 6.06 -16.78
N GLY A 337 -4.14 5.17 -16.51
CA GLY A 337 -4.40 3.92 -15.80
C GLY A 337 -4.68 4.12 -14.31
N LEU A 338 -4.09 5.15 -13.69
CA LEU A 338 -4.39 5.54 -12.30
C LEU A 338 -5.77 6.21 -12.16
N GLY A 339 -6.33 6.79 -13.23
CA GLY A 339 -7.66 7.43 -13.21
C GLY A 339 -7.78 8.69 -12.33
N TYR A 340 -6.67 9.19 -11.79
CA TYR A 340 -6.59 10.41 -10.99
C TYR A 340 -5.92 11.55 -11.77
N THR A 341 -6.17 12.78 -11.33
CA THR A 341 -5.52 13.98 -11.84
C THR A 341 -4.29 14.34 -11.01
N VAL A 342 -3.36 15.10 -11.58
CA VAL A 342 -2.24 15.68 -10.81
C VAL A 342 -2.77 16.64 -9.74
N GLU A 343 -3.88 17.33 -10.01
CA GLU A 343 -4.52 18.25 -9.07
C GLU A 343 -5.24 17.51 -7.91
N ASP A 344 -5.71 16.28 -8.13
CA ASP A 344 -6.24 15.41 -7.07
C ASP A 344 -5.13 14.91 -6.12
N GLN A 345 -3.94 14.67 -6.65
CA GLN A 345 -2.75 14.37 -5.85
C GLN A 345 -2.37 15.58 -5.00
N ASP A 346 -2.23 16.74 -5.62
CA ASP A 346 -1.71 17.96 -4.98
C ASP A 346 -2.67 18.56 -3.94
N SER A 347 -3.97 18.31 -4.10
CA SER A 347 -5.00 18.66 -3.10
C SER A 347 -5.16 17.61 -1.98
N GLY A 348 -4.42 16.49 -2.04
CA GLY A 348 -4.56 15.36 -1.10
C GLY A 348 -5.83 14.51 -1.30
N LYS A 349 -6.71 14.88 -2.24
CA LYS A 349 -7.94 14.14 -2.57
C LYS A 349 -7.65 12.71 -2.99
N GLN A 350 -6.58 12.47 -3.75
CA GLN A 350 -6.17 11.13 -4.15
C GLN A 350 -5.81 10.27 -2.92
N THR A 351 -5.05 10.79 -1.97
CA THR A 351 -4.69 10.08 -0.73
C THR A 351 -5.92 9.73 0.11
N ALA A 352 -6.88 10.66 0.21
CA ALA A 352 -8.14 10.46 0.93
C ALA A 352 -9.16 9.54 0.23
N SER A 353 -8.88 9.12 -1.01
CA SER A 353 -9.77 8.29 -1.84
C SER A 353 -9.32 6.84 -1.90
N LYS A 354 -10.23 5.94 -2.33
CA LYS A 354 -9.92 4.53 -2.60
C LYS A 354 -8.78 4.42 -3.63
N GLY A 355 -7.88 3.46 -3.44
CA GLY A 355 -6.91 3.05 -4.46
C GLY A 355 -7.58 2.72 -5.80
N PRO A 356 -6.98 3.11 -6.96
CA PRO A 356 -7.47 2.69 -8.26
C PRO A 356 -7.54 1.16 -8.35
N ASP A 357 -8.65 0.62 -8.85
CA ASP A 357 -8.76 -0.84 -9.07
C ASP A 357 -7.64 -1.36 -9.99
N SER A 358 -7.15 -0.53 -10.92
CA SER A 358 -6.00 -0.83 -11.79
C SER A 358 -4.74 -1.24 -11.03
N LEU A 359 -4.52 -0.81 -9.79
CA LEU A 359 -3.35 -1.20 -9.00
C LEU A 359 -3.33 -2.70 -8.63
N ASP A 360 -4.49 -3.36 -8.59
CA ASP A 360 -4.61 -4.83 -8.41
C ASP A 360 -4.85 -5.55 -9.75
N GLN A 361 -4.93 -4.84 -10.87
CA GLN A 361 -5.09 -5.44 -12.19
C GLN A 361 -3.74 -6.03 -12.67
N LYS A 362 -3.74 -7.28 -13.12
CA LYS A 362 -2.53 -8.10 -13.36
C LYS A 362 -1.55 -7.59 -14.42
N TYR A 363 -1.92 -6.59 -15.21
CA TYR A 363 -1.11 -5.96 -16.25
C TYR A 363 -0.69 -4.53 -15.90
N PHE A 364 -1.53 -3.75 -15.19
CA PHE A 364 -1.18 -2.39 -14.76
C PHE A 364 -0.51 -2.32 -13.37
N GLY A 365 -0.94 -3.13 -12.40
CA GLY A 365 -0.33 -3.19 -11.06
C GLY A 365 1.20 -3.38 -11.07
N PRO A 366 1.75 -4.38 -11.80
CA PRO A 366 3.20 -4.55 -11.92
C PRO A 366 3.89 -3.33 -12.56
N MET A 367 3.24 -2.68 -13.53
CA MET A 367 3.75 -1.45 -14.14
C MET A 367 3.81 -0.31 -13.13
N ALA A 368 2.75 -0.09 -12.36
CA ALA A 368 2.75 0.93 -11.30
C ALA A 368 3.87 0.70 -10.27
N ALA A 369 4.11 -0.56 -9.88
CA ALA A 369 5.23 -0.93 -9.00
C ALA A 369 6.62 -0.66 -9.62
N ALA A 370 6.80 -0.94 -10.92
CA ALA A 370 8.04 -0.60 -11.64
C ALA A 370 8.32 0.91 -11.67
N TYR A 371 7.30 1.75 -11.92
CA TYR A 371 7.44 3.21 -11.84
C TYR A 371 7.59 3.72 -10.40
N PHE A 372 7.13 2.99 -9.39
CA PHE A 372 7.38 3.33 -7.99
C PHE A 372 8.85 3.13 -7.62
N HIS A 373 9.50 2.04 -8.05
CA HIS A 373 10.97 1.90 -7.93
C HIS A 373 11.72 3.04 -8.68
N LEU A 374 11.24 3.45 -9.86
CA LEU A 374 11.80 4.63 -10.55
C LEU A 374 11.61 5.91 -9.72
N ASN A 375 10.51 6.03 -8.98
CA ASN A 375 10.28 7.17 -8.10
C ASN A 375 11.16 7.13 -6.85
N ASP A 376 11.47 5.95 -6.31
CA ASP A 376 12.47 5.79 -5.25
C ASP A 376 13.88 6.17 -5.76
N MET A 377 14.23 5.86 -7.01
CA MET A 377 15.47 6.36 -7.63
C MET A 377 15.49 7.90 -7.70
N ASN A 378 14.37 8.53 -8.08
CA ASN A 378 14.25 9.99 -8.08
C ASN A 378 14.35 10.57 -6.66
N ARG A 379 13.73 9.93 -5.67
CA ARG A 379 13.76 10.33 -4.25
C ARG A 379 15.17 10.19 -3.67
N LEU A 380 15.88 9.11 -3.97
CA LEU A 380 17.28 8.91 -3.57
C LEU A 380 18.22 9.94 -4.18
N GLU A 381 18.01 10.32 -5.44
CA GLU A 381 18.78 11.39 -6.09
C GLU A 381 18.48 12.76 -5.45
N MET A 382 17.20 13.10 -5.29
CA MET A 382 16.74 14.35 -4.67
C MET A 382 17.26 14.51 -3.24
N ASN A 383 17.09 13.48 -2.40
CA ASN A 383 17.48 13.51 -0.99
C ASN A 383 18.99 13.60 -0.78
N ASN A 384 19.80 13.32 -1.80
CA ASN A 384 21.26 13.34 -1.72
C ASN A 384 21.91 14.34 -2.71
N ALA A 385 21.11 15.28 -3.24
CA ALA A 385 21.61 16.39 -4.07
C ALA A 385 22.38 17.45 -3.24
N GLU A 386 22.14 17.49 -1.93
CA GLU A 386 22.71 18.45 -0.97
C GLU A 386 23.45 17.71 0.16
N ASP A 387 24.48 18.34 0.75
CA ASP A 387 25.37 17.72 1.74
C ASP A 387 24.68 17.23 3.03
N TRP A 388 23.47 17.73 3.34
CA TRP A 388 22.68 17.29 4.50
C TRP A 388 21.93 15.98 4.27
N GLY A 389 21.91 15.48 3.03
CA GLY A 389 21.21 14.26 2.65
C GLY A 389 21.66 13.02 3.44
N PRO A 390 20.75 12.10 3.79
CA PRO A 390 21.04 10.99 4.69
C PRO A 390 22.16 10.05 4.18
N GLN A 391 22.39 10.00 2.86
CA GLN A 391 23.46 9.27 2.20
C GLN A 391 24.42 10.15 1.36
N ALA A 392 24.33 11.49 1.45
CA ALA A 392 25.02 12.42 0.54
C ALA A 392 26.54 12.17 0.48
N ALA A 393 27.16 11.93 1.64
CA ALA A 393 28.58 11.60 1.78
C ALA A 393 29.04 10.34 1.00
N TYR A 394 28.12 9.48 0.57
CA TYR A 394 28.41 8.23 -0.14
C TYR A 394 27.77 8.16 -1.54
N TYR A 395 26.70 8.91 -1.78
CA TYR A 395 25.86 8.80 -2.98
C TYR A 395 26.66 8.90 -4.28
N SER A 396 27.44 9.97 -4.46
CA SER A 396 28.23 10.21 -5.68
C SER A 396 29.22 9.07 -5.98
N GLN A 397 29.98 8.61 -4.97
CA GLN A 397 30.95 7.52 -5.14
C GLN A 397 30.28 6.16 -5.38
N CYS A 398 29.13 5.89 -4.74
CA CYS A 398 28.32 4.71 -5.03
C CYS A 398 27.85 4.72 -6.49
N MET A 399 27.25 5.82 -6.96
CA MET A 399 26.77 5.93 -8.34
C MET A 399 27.91 5.83 -9.36
N ALA A 400 29.11 6.31 -9.05
CA ALA A 400 30.31 6.07 -9.87
C ALA A 400 30.72 4.59 -9.88
N ASN A 401 30.75 3.92 -8.73
CA ASN A 401 31.09 2.49 -8.64
C ASN A 401 30.06 1.60 -9.38
N LEU A 402 28.80 2.01 -9.43
CA LEU A 402 27.72 1.32 -10.17
C LEU A 402 27.83 1.46 -11.70
N GLN A 403 28.74 2.28 -12.23
CA GLN A 403 29.07 2.29 -13.66
C GLN A 403 30.07 1.19 -14.04
N ASN A 404 30.75 0.58 -13.04
CA ASN A 404 31.73 -0.47 -13.26
C ASN A 404 31.03 -1.78 -13.68
N SER A 405 31.56 -2.49 -14.68
CA SER A 405 31.01 -3.78 -15.14
C SER A 405 31.00 -4.88 -14.07
N LYS A 406 31.76 -4.73 -12.98
CA LYS A 406 31.67 -5.58 -11.80
C LYS A 406 30.32 -5.46 -11.06
N ALA A 407 29.64 -4.33 -11.12
CA ALA A 407 28.41 -4.07 -10.36
C ALA A 407 27.21 -4.91 -10.83
N SER A 408 27.25 -5.50 -12.04
CA SER A 408 26.25 -6.48 -12.48
C SER A 408 26.58 -7.93 -12.10
N GLN A 409 27.75 -8.21 -11.52
CA GLN A 409 28.15 -9.55 -11.09
C GLN A 409 27.54 -9.86 -9.72
N ASN A 410 27.08 -11.10 -9.51
CA ASN A 410 26.44 -11.54 -8.26
C ASN A 410 27.19 -11.09 -6.98
N LYS A 411 28.52 -11.08 -7.00
CA LYS A 411 29.39 -10.67 -5.88
C LYS A 411 29.29 -9.19 -5.48
N TYR A 412 29.13 -8.28 -6.44
CA TYR A 412 29.14 -6.82 -6.20
C TYR A 412 27.80 -6.14 -6.52
N ASN A 413 26.81 -6.92 -7.00
CA ASN A 413 25.48 -6.41 -7.26
C ASN A 413 24.83 -5.96 -5.94
N ILE A 414 24.53 -4.67 -5.84
CA ILE A 414 23.96 -4.00 -4.66
C ILE A 414 22.75 -3.11 -5.02
N TYR A 415 22.51 -2.83 -6.31
CA TYR A 415 21.53 -1.79 -6.67
C TYR A 415 20.08 -2.23 -6.47
N ASP A 416 19.76 -3.50 -6.74
CA ASP A 416 18.48 -4.13 -6.35
C ASP A 416 18.26 -4.06 -4.83
N MET A 417 19.30 -4.26 -4.02
CA MET A 417 19.20 -4.18 -2.56
C MET A 417 18.88 -2.75 -2.10
N ILE A 418 19.51 -1.76 -2.72
CA ILE A 418 19.21 -0.34 -2.49
C ILE A 418 17.76 -0.01 -2.88
N LEU A 419 17.30 -0.44 -4.05
CA LEU A 419 15.93 -0.14 -4.50
C LEU A 419 14.85 -0.84 -3.69
N ASN A 420 15.04 -2.11 -3.34
CA ASN A 420 14.07 -2.86 -2.55
C ASN A 420 14.04 -2.38 -1.09
N ALA A 421 15.18 -2.03 -0.50
CA ALA A 421 15.18 -1.39 0.81
C ALA A 421 14.57 0.03 0.77
N ALA A 422 14.70 0.78 -0.33
CA ALA A 422 14.10 2.12 -0.45
C ALA A 422 12.57 2.00 -0.53
N TYR A 423 12.09 1.04 -1.31
CA TYR A 423 10.68 0.68 -1.45
C TYR A 423 10.05 0.29 -0.10
N ASN A 424 10.74 -0.55 0.69
CA ASN A 424 10.19 -1.12 1.90
C ASN A 424 10.45 -0.33 3.19
N ALA A 425 11.61 0.31 3.32
CA ALA A 425 12.03 1.02 4.53
C ALA A 425 11.98 2.54 4.39
N GLY A 426 11.77 3.04 3.17
CA GLY A 426 11.92 4.45 2.84
C GLY A 426 13.38 4.89 2.70
N THR A 427 13.59 5.97 1.94
CA THR A 427 14.93 6.48 1.60
C THR A 427 15.70 7.11 2.76
N TYR A 428 15.07 7.36 3.91
CA TYR A 428 15.72 7.86 5.14
C TYR A 428 16.10 6.75 6.13
N SER A 429 15.85 5.47 5.82
CA SER A 429 16.18 4.33 6.69
C SER A 429 17.68 4.17 6.93
N ILE A 430 18.03 3.49 8.03
CA ILE A 430 19.43 3.25 8.42
C ILE A 430 20.07 2.30 7.41
N ILE A 431 19.34 1.25 6.99
CA ILE A 431 19.82 0.25 6.04
C ILE A 431 20.24 0.86 4.70
N ILE A 432 19.52 1.86 4.19
CA ILE A 432 19.87 2.54 2.94
C ILE A 432 21.19 3.27 3.07
N LYS A 433 21.43 3.94 4.21
CA LYS A 433 22.71 4.60 4.49
C LYS A 433 23.87 3.61 4.52
N ASP A 434 23.67 2.43 5.13
CA ASP A 434 24.66 1.37 5.15
C ASP A 434 24.93 0.78 3.76
N TYR A 435 23.89 0.54 2.95
CA TYR A 435 24.08 0.07 1.57
C TYR A 435 24.81 1.11 0.69
N PHE A 436 24.50 2.40 0.81
CA PHE A 436 25.24 3.44 0.08
C PHE A 436 26.70 3.55 0.54
N ARG A 437 26.98 3.44 1.85
CA ARG A 437 28.35 3.36 2.39
C ARG A 437 29.11 2.17 1.78
N ILE A 438 28.52 0.97 1.84
CA ILE A 438 29.12 -0.25 1.27
C ILE A 438 29.35 -0.10 -0.23
N CYS A 439 28.35 0.38 -0.98
CA CYS A 439 28.43 0.65 -2.40
C CYS A 439 29.55 1.64 -2.77
N ALA A 440 29.78 2.69 -1.96
CA ALA A 440 30.87 3.64 -2.16
C ALA A 440 32.26 3.02 -1.92
N GLY A 441 32.38 2.07 -0.98
CA GLY A 441 33.64 1.42 -0.63
C GLY A 441 33.94 0.07 -1.32
N MET A 442 32.96 -0.55 -1.99
CA MET A 442 32.96 -1.99 -2.34
C MET A 442 34.12 -2.53 -3.20
N TYR A 443 34.95 -1.67 -3.78
CA TYR A 443 36.12 -2.07 -4.57
C TYR A 443 37.48 -1.72 -3.95
N THR A 444 37.52 -0.85 -2.94
CA THR A 444 38.78 -0.18 -2.50
C THR A 444 38.90 0.05 -1.00
N THR A 445 37.79 0.10 -0.26
CA THR A 445 37.77 0.51 1.14
C THR A 445 37.50 -0.68 2.05
N SER A 446 38.17 -0.73 3.21
CA SER A 446 37.90 -1.72 4.26
C SER A 446 37.12 -1.03 5.38
N PRO A 447 36.02 -1.63 5.89
CA PRO A 447 35.60 -3.02 5.68
C PRO A 447 34.74 -3.27 4.42
N GLU A 448 34.30 -2.25 3.69
CA GLU A 448 33.25 -2.33 2.66
C GLU A 448 33.50 -3.37 1.55
N ILE A 449 34.74 -3.54 1.11
CA ILE A 449 35.17 -4.56 0.12
C ILE A 449 34.88 -6.01 0.56
N SER A 450 34.77 -6.24 1.87
CA SER A 450 34.34 -7.50 2.47
C SER A 450 32.83 -7.51 2.70
N GLN A 451 32.25 -6.41 3.17
CA GLN A 451 30.83 -6.33 3.52
C GLN A 451 29.89 -6.46 2.32
N VAL A 452 30.31 -6.00 1.12
CA VAL A 452 29.54 -6.16 -0.12
C VAL A 452 29.17 -7.60 -0.42
N ASN A 453 29.98 -8.58 0.01
CA ASN A 453 29.73 -9.99 -0.23
C ASN A 453 28.57 -10.54 0.63
N SER A 454 28.26 -9.89 1.75
CA SER A 454 27.26 -10.33 2.73
C SER A 454 25.90 -9.68 2.56
N ILE A 455 25.78 -8.58 1.80
CA ILE A 455 24.53 -7.78 1.69
C ILE A 455 23.33 -8.61 1.24
N GLY A 456 23.52 -9.52 0.29
CA GLY A 456 22.46 -10.39 -0.25
C GLY A 456 22.47 -11.79 0.32
N ASP A 457 23.30 -12.06 1.34
CA ASP A 457 23.53 -13.39 1.87
C ASP A 457 22.34 -13.83 2.73
N TYR A 458 21.48 -14.63 2.12
CA TYR A 458 20.30 -15.22 2.75
C TYR A 458 20.63 -16.48 3.58
N THR A 459 21.90 -16.85 3.73
CA THR A 459 22.35 -17.91 4.65
C THR A 459 22.68 -17.38 6.05
N LEU A 460 22.90 -16.07 6.17
CA LEU A 460 23.12 -15.40 7.45
C LEU A 460 21.81 -15.22 8.20
N SER A 461 21.80 -15.59 9.49
CA SER A 461 20.76 -15.15 10.42
C SER A 461 20.82 -13.63 10.60
N ASP A 462 19.72 -13.02 11.03
CA ASP A 462 19.64 -11.56 11.17
C ASP A 462 20.73 -10.94 12.07
N THR A 463 21.14 -11.65 13.13
CA THR A 463 22.27 -11.22 13.98
C THR A 463 23.59 -11.25 13.21
N LEU A 464 23.89 -12.37 12.53
CA LEU A 464 25.14 -12.51 11.76
C LEU A 464 25.17 -11.56 10.56
N TYR A 465 24.00 -11.28 9.96
CA TYR A 465 23.84 -10.29 8.91
C TYR A 465 24.14 -8.88 9.41
N GLN A 466 23.52 -8.48 10.54
CA GLN A 466 23.74 -7.18 11.17
C GLN A 466 25.24 -6.94 11.45
N GLU A 467 25.92 -7.95 12.00
CA GLU A 467 27.36 -7.94 12.25
C GLU A 467 28.17 -7.87 10.95
N ALA A 468 27.86 -8.71 9.96
CA ALA A 468 28.62 -8.82 8.72
C ALA A 468 28.58 -7.54 7.86
N ILE A 469 27.42 -6.88 7.73
CA ILE A 469 27.31 -5.60 6.99
C ILE A 469 27.55 -4.37 7.89
N GLY A 470 27.59 -4.56 9.21
CA GLY A 470 27.86 -3.52 10.20
C GLY A 470 26.70 -2.55 10.46
N THR A 471 25.46 -2.91 10.11
CA THR A 471 24.30 -2.02 10.23
C THR A 471 23.82 -1.84 11.68
N LYS A 472 23.00 -0.81 11.91
CA LYS A 472 22.33 -0.54 13.20
C LYS A 472 20.81 -0.74 13.17
N GLU A 473 20.26 -1.25 12.07
CA GLU A 473 18.89 -1.76 12.05
C GLU A 473 18.68 -2.88 13.07
N ALA A 474 17.46 -3.03 13.59
CA ALA A 474 17.14 -4.05 14.58
C ALA A 474 17.23 -5.47 14.00
N VAL A 475 17.79 -6.41 14.78
CA VAL A 475 17.71 -7.86 14.50
C VAL A 475 16.23 -8.29 14.50
N GLY A 476 15.81 -9.06 13.49
CA GLY A 476 14.40 -9.38 13.26
C GLY A 476 13.58 -8.24 12.63
N GLY A 477 14.21 -7.12 12.26
CA GLY A 477 13.56 -6.04 11.54
C GLY A 477 13.29 -6.41 10.09
N THR A 478 12.11 -6.07 9.58
CA THR A 478 11.70 -6.32 8.19
C THR A 478 12.68 -5.76 7.16
N PHE A 479 13.29 -4.60 7.45
CA PHE A 479 14.18 -3.88 6.55
C PHE A 479 15.51 -4.59 6.24
N ILE A 480 16.02 -5.42 7.15
CA ILE A 480 17.19 -6.30 6.89
C ILE A 480 16.79 -7.62 6.24
N LEU A 481 15.50 -7.98 6.25
CA LEU A 481 14.97 -9.26 5.80
C LEU A 481 14.47 -9.20 4.35
N TYR A 482 13.62 -8.22 4.03
CA TYR A 482 12.83 -8.16 2.79
C TYR A 482 13.71 -8.14 1.51
N PRO A 483 14.79 -7.34 1.40
CA PRO A 483 15.64 -7.36 0.21
C PRO A 483 16.34 -8.72 -0.02
N ARG A 484 16.73 -9.43 1.07
CA ARG A 484 17.33 -10.77 0.99
C ARG A 484 16.29 -11.84 0.65
N GLN A 485 15.09 -11.71 1.20
CA GLN A 485 13.91 -12.50 0.85
C GLN A 485 13.62 -12.44 -0.66
N ILE A 486 13.53 -11.23 -1.24
CA ILE A 486 13.35 -11.04 -2.68
C ILE A 486 14.43 -11.77 -3.49
N ARG A 487 15.71 -11.69 -3.09
CA ARG A 487 16.79 -12.43 -3.78
C ARG A 487 16.59 -13.93 -3.77
N ILE A 488 16.28 -14.54 -2.63
CA ILE A 488 16.08 -16.00 -2.56
C ILE A 488 14.82 -16.45 -3.31
N TYR A 489 13.79 -15.61 -3.46
CA TYR A 489 12.63 -15.93 -4.31
C TYR A 489 13.03 -16.04 -5.79
N LEU A 490 13.87 -15.11 -6.26
CA LEU A 490 14.34 -15.09 -7.65
C LEU A 490 15.37 -16.20 -7.93
N ASP A 491 16.28 -16.46 -6.99
CA ASP A 491 17.24 -17.56 -7.11
C ASP A 491 16.53 -18.94 -7.15
N GLN A 492 15.41 -19.11 -6.44
CA GLN A 492 14.55 -20.30 -6.59
C GLN A 492 13.93 -20.40 -8.00
N ILE A 493 13.42 -19.31 -8.57
CA ILE A 493 12.87 -19.29 -9.95
C ILE A 493 13.92 -19.72 -10.98
N TYR A 494 15.17 -19.29 -10.80
CA TYR A 494 16.26 -19.53 -11.76
C TYR A 494 17.06 -20.82 -11.50
N ASN A 495 16.69 -21.62 -10.49
CA ASN A 495 17.50 -22.74 -9.97
C ASN A 495 18.95 -22.33 -9.62
N GLN A 496 19.14 -21.07 -9.24
CA GLN A 496 20.44 -20.44 -9.06
C GLN A 496 20.78 -20.42 -7.57
N LYS A 497 22.00 -20.87 -7.21
CA LYS A 497 22.51 -20.79 -5.84
C LYS A 497 23.56 -19.69 -5.77
N THR A 498 23.11 -18.43 -5.70
CA THR A 498 24.04 -17.31 -5.48
C THR A 498 24.65 -17.40 -4.08
N TYR A 499 23.86 -17.88 -3.13
CA TYR A 499 24.30 -18.45 -1.86
C TYR A 499 23.63 -19.82 -1.66
N ASP A 500 24.23 -20.72 -0.88
CA ASP A 500 23.69 -22.07 -0.69
C ASP A 500 22.52 -22.11 0.29
N SER A 501 21.30 -22.33 -0.21
CA SER A 501 20.10 -22.54 0.62
C SER A 501 19.34 -23.82 0.25
N PRO A 502 18.85 -24.60 1.24
CA PRO A 502 17.97 -25.73 0.99
C PRO A 502 16.58 -25.38 0.42
N ALA A 503 16.22 -24.09 0.36
CA ALA A 503 15.01 -23.65 -0.36
C ALA A 503 15.13 -23.87 -1.88
N ILE A 504 16.36 -23.82 -2.40
CA ILE A 504 16.64 -23.93 -3.84
C ILE A 504 16.85 -25.40 -4.16
N THR A 505 15.73 -26.08 -4.49
CA THR A 505 15.69 -27.50 -4.87
C THR A 505 16.47 -27.76 -6.16
N GLY A 506 16.43 -26.82 -7.11
CA GLY A 506 16.98 -26.98 -8.45
C GLY A 506 16.02 -27.64 -9.45
N GLU A 507 14.74 -27.77 -9.08
CA GLU A 507 13.72 -28.52 -9.82
C GLU A 507 12.64 -27.62 -10.46
N ASN A 508 12.78 -26.29 -10.36
CA ASN A 508 11.76 -25.35 -10.84
C ASN A 508 11.86 -25.16 -12.37
N HIS A 509 10.82 -25.50 -13.10
CA HIS A 509 10.75 -25.35 -14.56
C HIS A 509 9.63 -24.38 -14.92
N ILE A 510 9.95 -23.30 -15.62
CA ILE A 510 9.00 -22.22 -15.96
C ILE A 510 9.15 -21.93 -17.45
N ARG A 511 8.48 -22.76 -18.25
CA ARG A 511 8.56 -22.81 -19.71
C ARG A 511 7.49 -21.91 -20.33
N LEU A 512 7.89 -20.68 -20.61
CA LEU A 512 7.05 -19.62 -21.18
C LEU A 512 6.93 -19.79 -22.70
N SER A 513 5.69 -19.96 -23.19
CA SER A 513 5.38 -19.97 -24.61
C SER A 513 5.56 -18.58 -25.20
N LEU A 514 6.26 -18.45 -26.33
CA LEU A 514 6.52 -17.13 -26.91
C LEU A 514 5.25 -16.46 -27.45
N GLN A 515 4.21 -17.24 -27.76
CA GLN A 515 2.88 -16.73 -28.10
C GLN A 515 2.16 -16.14 -26.89
N ASP A 516 2.23 -16.79 -25.72
CA ASP A 516 1.68 -16.25 -24.47
C ASP A 516 2.42 -14.98 -24.05
N VAL A 517 3.76 -14.96 -24.19
CA VAL A 517 4.58 -13.78 -23.90
C VAL A 517 4.20 -12.62 -24.82
N GLU A 518 3.93 -12.84 -26.11
CA GLU A 518 3.45 -11.81 -27.04
C GLU A 518 2.12 -11.18 -26.55
N TYR A 519 1.17 -12.00 -26.09
CA TYR A 519 -0.12 -11.51 -25.60
C TYR A 519 -0.02 -10.76 -24.27
N VAL A 520 0.75 -11.29 -23.31
CA VAL A 520 0.97 -10.60 -22.03
C VAL A 520 1.76 -9.32 -22.23
N PHE A 521 2.75 -9.29 -23.13
CA PHE A 521 3.48 -8.07 -23.50
C PHE A 521 2.54 -7.02 -24.10
N GLN A 522 1.66 -7.41 -25.02
CA GLN A 522 0.61 -6.53 -25.57
C GLN A 522 -0.31 -5.98 -24.48
N ASN A 523 -0.78 -6.83 -23.57
CA ASN A 523 -1.67 -6.42 -22.49
C ASN A 523 -0.98 -5.46 -21.51
N ALA A 524 0.21 -5.83 -21.00
CA ALA A 524 0.99 -5.06 -20.04
C ALA A 524 1.39 -3.68 -20.60
N ILE A 525 2.02 -3.64 -21.77
CA ILE A 525 2.37 -2.37 -22.43
C ILE A 525 1.13 -1.58 -22.83
N GLY A 526 0.04 -2.25 -23.24
CA GLY A 526 -1.23 -1.61 -23.60
C GLY A 526 -1.88 -0.83 -22.45
N THR A 527 -1.55 -1.15 -21.20
CA THR A 527 -2.01 -0.36 -20.03
C THR A 527 -1.32 1.01 -19.92
N LEU A 528 -0.21 1.24 -20.64
CA LEU A 528 0.56 2.48 -20.61
C LEU A 528 0.08 3.46 -21.68
N ALA A 529 0.12 4.75 -21.35
CA ALA A 529 -0.25 5.84 -22.26
C ALA A 529 0.94 6.69 -22.70
N TYR A 530 0.84 7.30 -23.88
CA TYR A 530 1.88 8.19 -24.42
C TYR A 530 1.28 9.29 -25.28
N ILE A 531 2.06 10.36 -25.50
CA ILE A 531 1.74 11.39 -26.48
C ILE A 531 2.35 10.94 -27.81
N ASN A 532 1.50 10.62 -28.79
CA ASN A 532 1.96 10.14 -30.09
C ASN A 532 2.56 11.27 -30.95
N LYS A 533 3.10 10.92 -32.13
CA LYS A 533 3.73 11.89 -33.07
C LYS A 533 2.77 12.96 -33.60
N ALA A 534 1.45 12.79 -33.46
CA ALA A 534 0.42 13.76 -33.79
C ALA A 534 -0.06 14.58 -32.57
N GLY A 535 0.60 14.48 -31.41
CA GLY A 535 0.25 15.18 -30.18
C GLY A 535 -0.95 14.60 -29.42
N LYS A 536 -1.49 13.45 -29.84
CA LYS A 536 -2.64 12.82 -29.19
C LYS A 536 -2.19 11.96 -28.02
N TYR A 537 -2.84 12.13 -26.86
CA TYR A 537 -2.61 11.31 -25.67
C TYR A 537 -3.47 10.04 -25.70
N GLU A 538 -2.85 8.88 -25.89
CA GLU A 538 -3.54 7.59 -26.07
C GLU A 538 -2.77 6.42 -25.45
N PHE A 539 -3.45 5.29 -25.23
CA PHE A 539 -2.80 4.04 -24.82
C PHE A 539 -1.94 3.48 -25.96
N VAL A 540 -0.86 2.76 -25.64
CA VAL A 540 -0.07 2.05 -26.66
C VAL A 540 -0.96 0.97 -27.30
N SER A 541 -1.07 0.95 -28.63
CA SER A 541 -1.96 0.00 -29.30
C SER A 541 -1.40 -1.42 -29.28
N PRO A 542 -2.25 -2.46 -29.17
CA PRO A 542 -1.80 -3.86 -29.27
C PRO A 542 -1.02 -4.15 -30.56
N SER A 543 -1.43 -3.54 -31.68
CA SER A 543 -0.72 -3.65 -32.96
C SER A 543 0.71 -3.13 -32.93
N LEU A 544 0.99 -2.06 -32.16
CA LEU A 544 2.32 -1.49 -32.02
C LEU A 544 3.19 -2.36 -31.11
N SER A 545 2.63 -2.82 -29.98
CA SER A 545 3.27 -3.76 -29.06
C SER A 545 3.62 -5.09 -29.75
N LYS A 546 2.69 -5.65 -30.54
CA LYS A 546 2.91 -6.85 -31.36
C LYS A 546 4.06 -6.66 -32.35
N HIS A 547 4.04 -5.59 -33.14
CA HIS A 547 5.06 -5.35 -34.15
C HIS A 547 6.47 -5.20 -33.53
N ALA A 548 6.55 -4.49 -32.40
CA ALA A 548 7.79 -4.36 -31.64
C ALA A 548 8.32 -5.70 -31.10
N PHE A 549 7.42 -6.57 -30.63
CA PHE A 549 7.75 -7.91 -30.13
C PHE A 549 8.16 -8.88 -31.24
N GLU A 550 7.45 -8.93 -32.37
CA GLU A 550 7.80 -9.77 -33.54
C GLU A 550 9.15 -9.35 -34.17
N THR A 551 9.44 -8.04 -34.15
CA THR A 551 10.76 -7.51 -34.55
C THR A 551 11.85 -8.00 -33.59
N ALA A 552 11.56 -8.03 -32.28
CA ALA A 552 12.49 -8.53 -31.27
C ALA A 552 12.71 -10.06 -31.37
N LEU A 553 11.67 -10.85 -31.63
CA LEU A 553 11.79 -12.29 -31.93
C LEU A 553 12.72 -12.52 -33.13
N THR A 554 12.50 -11.79 -34.22
CA THR A 554 13.31 -11.87 -35.44
C THR A 554 14.79 -11.56 -35.15
N LYS A 555 15.06 -10.48 -34.42
CA LYS A 555 16.43 -10.08 -34.00
C LYS A 555 17.10 -11.16 -33.14
N ASN A 556 16.37 -11.76 -32.20
CA ASN A 556 16.87 -12.81 -31.30
C ASN A 556 16.85 -14.22 -31.90
N LYS A 557 16.43 -14.38 -33.17
CA LYS A 557 16.32 -15.67 -33.89
C LYS A 557 15.39 -16.67 -33.19
N LEU A 558 14.32 -16.16 -32.58
CA LEU A 558 13.29 -16.94 -31.90
C LEU A 558 12.05 -17.12 -32.78
N SER A 559 11.34 -18.24 -32.63
CA SER A 559 10.06 -18.49 -33.30
C SER A 559 8.90 -18.18 -32.35
N ILE A 560 7.81 -17.57 -32.84
CA ILE A 560 6.59 -17.33 -32.03
C ILE A 560 5.97 -18.63 -31.51
N SER A 561 6.12 -19.74 -32.25
CA SER A 561 5.71 -21.09 -31.83
C SER A 561 6.68 -21.77 -30.85
N GLY A 562 7.78 -21.11 -30.50
CA GLY A 562 8.77 -21.60 -29.54
C GLY A 562 8.42 -21.30 -28.09
N ALA A 563 9.33 -21.66 -27.19
CA ALA A 563 9.22 -21.38 -25.77
C ALA A 563 10.60 -21.26 -25.12
N LEU A 564 10.66 -20.61 -23.96
CA LEU A 564 11.89 -20.41 -23.16
C LEU A 564 11.63 -20.84 -21.72
N ASP A 565 12.51 -21.68 -21.16
CA ASP A 565 12.47 -22.04 -19.74
C ASP A 565 13.36 -21.10 -18.93
N ILE A 566 12.75 -20.19 -18.16
CA ILE A 566 13.49 -19.20 -17.35
C ILE A 566 14.13 -19.80 -16.09
N GLY A 567 13.80 -21.06 -15.76
CA GLY A 567 14.55 -21.88 -14.80
C GLY A 567 15.91 -22.35 -15.33
N THR A 568 16.25 -22.03 -16.59
CA THR A 568 17.55 -22.31 -17.20
C THR A 568 18.28 -21.02 -17.57
N LEU A 569 19.61 -20.99 -17.44
CA LEU A 569 20.43 -19.82 -17.79
C LEU A 569 20.20 -19.35 -19.24
N THR A 570 20.13 -20.27 -20.20
CA THR A 570 19.92 -19.94 -21.62
C THR A 570 18.52 -19.40 -21.89
N GLY A 571 17.48 -20.05 -21.34
CA GLY A 571 16.10 -19.58 -21.50
C GLY A 571 15.87 -18.22 -20.86
N LYS A 572 16.39 -18.02 -19.63
CA LYS A 572 16.38 -16.73 -18.91
C LYS A 572 17.06 -15.61 -19.71
N THR A 573 18.28 -15.87 -20.20
CA THR A 573 19.06 -14.89 -20.98
C THR A 573 18.32 -14.49 -22.26
N ASN A 574 17.79 -15.47 -23.01
CA ASN A 574 17.04 -15.21 -24.23
C ASN A 574 15.72 -14.47 -23.96
N PHE A 575 15.04 -14.79 -22.86
CA PHE A 575 13.78 -14.15 -22.47
C PHE A 575 14.01 -12.68 -22.11
N PHE A 576 15.03 -12.38 -21.30
CA PHE A 576 15.38 -11.01 -20.98
C PHE A 576 15.80 -10.22 -22.23
N ASN A 577 16.63 -10.79 -23.12
CA ASN A 577 17.04 -10.12 -24.37
C ASN A 577 15.84 -9.80 -25.29
N LEU A 578 14.86 -10.70 -25.35
CA LEU A 578 13.61 -10.48 -26.08
C LEU A 578 12.80 -9.30 -25.50
N LEU A 579 12.71 -9.19 -24.17
CA LEU A 579 12.00 -8.08 -23.52
C LEU A 579 12.71 -6.74 -23.74
N ASP A 580 14.04 -6.68 -23.57
CA ASP A 580 14.82 -5.46 -23.86
C ASP A 580 14.58 -4.99 -25.29
N ASP A 581 14.70 -5.90 -26.26
CA ASP A 581 14.55 -5.55 -27.66
C ASP A 581 13.13 -5.13 -28.00
N ALA A 582 12.10 -5.74 -27.42
CA ALA A 582 10.71 -5.34 -27.62
C ALA A 582 10.43 -3.93 -27.05
N ILE A 583 10.94 -3.63 -25.85
CA ILE A 583 10.79 -2.30 -25.22
C ILE A 583 11.61 -1.23 -25.96
N ASN A 584 12.83 -1.55 -26.38
CA ASN A 584 13.66 -0.65 -27.18
C ASN A 584 13.06 -0.39 -28.57
N ASN A 585 12.42 -1.40 -29.18
CA ASN A 585 11.68 -1.22 -30.43
C ASN A 585 10.50 -0.25 -30.23
N LEU A 586 9.74 -0.35 -29.14
CA LEU A 586 8.68 0.62 -28.80
C LEU A 586 9.22 2.04 -28.60
N ALA A 587 10.33 2.18 -27.86
CA ALA A 587 10.99 3.47 -27.66
C ALA A 587 11.42 4.10 -29.00
N SER A 588 11.95 3.29 -29.93
CA SER A 588 12.32 3.74 -31.29
C SER A 588 11.14 4.27 -32.12
N GLN A 589 9.90 3.85 -31.82
CA GLN A 589 8.69 4.37 -32.46
C GLN A 589 8.25 5.73 -31.93
N GLY A 590 8.90 6.24 -30.88
CA GLY A 590 8.65 7.54 -30.25
C GLY A 590 7.92 7.48 -28.91
N ILE A 591 7.80 6.30 -28.29
CA ILE A 591 7.25 6.16 -26.94
C ILE A 591 8.34 6.55 -25.94
N ASN A 592 8.17 7.67 -25.24
CA ASN A 592 9.02 8.05 -24.13
C ASN A 592 8.41 7.55 -22.82
N PHE A 593 8.82 6.37 -22.36
CA PHE A 593 8.33 5.77 -21.11
C PHE A 593 8.63 6.66 -19.87
N GLY A 594 9.81 7.27 -19.82
CA GLY A 594 10.19 8.20 -18.74
C GLY A 594 9.57 9.60 -18.82
N ALA A 595 8.60 9.84 -19.70
CA ALA A 595 7.97 11.16 -19.82
C ALA A 595 7.14 11.52 -18.56
N ILE A 596 7.35 12.75 -18.06
CA ILE A 596 6.60 13.32 -16.94
C ILE A 596 5.83 14.57 -17.35
N THR A 597 4.75 14.87 -16.62
CA THR A 597 3.96 16.09 -16.69
C THR A 597 3.73 16.66 -15.30
N GLN A 598 3.64 17.98 -15.20
CA GLN A 598 3.38 18.70 -13.94
C GLN A 598 1.90 19.03 -13.73
N THR A 599 1.05 18.77 -14.72
CA THR A 599 -0.42 18.99 -14.71
C THR A 599 -1.13 17.85 -15.46
N THR A 600 -2.45 17.75 -15.33
CA THR A 600 -3.25 16.72 -16.00
C THR A 600 -3.34 16.93 -17.52
N ILE A 601 -3.06 15.88 -18.30
CA ILE A 601 -3.08 15.90 -19.76
C ILE A 601 -4.51 15.76 -20.27
N GLY A 602 -4.98 16.75 -21.03
CA GLY A 602 -6.35 16.76 -21.56
C GLY A 602 -7.43 17.07 -20.51
N GLY A 603 -7.02 17.42 -19.28
CA GLY A 603 -7.92 18.03 -18.32
C GLY A 603 -8.38 19.40 -18.80
N VAL A 604 -9.51 19.90 -18.26
CA VAL A 604 -9.79 21.33 -18.34
C VAL A 604 -8.67 22.06 -17.61
N THR A 605 -8.08 23.07 -18.26
CA THR A 605 -7.14 23.97 -17.56
C THR A 605 -7.86 24.45 -16.30
N PRO A 606 -7.29 24.26 -15.09
CA PRO A 606 -7.92 24.80 -13.89
C PRO A 606 -8.11 26.29 -14.15
N THR A 607 -9.36 26.74 -14.12
CA THR A 607 -9.65 28.17 -14.12
C THR A 607 -8.81 28.72 -12.98
N PRO A 608 -7.88 29.66 -13.22
CA PRO A 608 -6.99 30.11 -12.17
C PRO A 608 -7.88 30.55 -11.02
N THR A 609 -7.80 29.84 -9.89
CA THR A 609 -8.51 30.23 -8.68
C THR A 609 -8.17 31.69 -8.51
N PRO A 610 -9.14 32.61 -8.60
CA PRO A 610 -8.82 34.02 -8.66
C PRO A 610 -7.97 34.32 -7.44
N THR A 611 -6.73 34.78 -7.68
CA THR A 611 -5.81 35.17 -6.60
C THR A 611 -6.65 36.00 -5.65
N PRO A 612 -6.88 35.55 -4.41
CA PRO A 612 -7.94 36.09 -3.58
C PRO A 612 -7.71 37.60 -3.51
N SER A 613 -8.69 38.36 -4.02
CA SER A 613 -8.57 39.81 -4.16
C SER A 613 -8.05 40.34 -2.83
N PRO A 614 -6.88 41.01 -2.80
CA PRO A 614 -6.12 41.17 -1.58
C PRO A 614 -7.02 41.81 -0.54
N ALA A 615 -7.24 41.07 0.55
CA ALA A 615 -8.26 41.44 1.50
C ALA A 615 -7.95 42.83 2.07
N VAL A 616 -8.98 43.65 2.32
CA VAL A 616 -8.76 44.99 2.84
C VAL A 616 -8.17 44.88 4.24
N CYS A 617 -7.09 45.62 4.52
CA CYS A 617 -6.48 45.63 5.84
C CYS A 617 -7.50 46.14 6.89
N PRO A 618 -7.61 45.52 8.08
CA PRO A 618 -8.49 46.05 9.12
C PRO A 618 -8.10 47.50 9.46
N GLU A 619 -9.07 48.40 9.52
CA GLU A 619 -8.78 49.82 9.81
C GLU A 619 -8.24 50.03 11.23
N ASN A 620 -8.72 49.23 12.19
CA ASN A 620 -8.33 49.28 13.60
C ASN A 620 -8.10 47.86 14.18
N PRO A 621 -7.02 47.17 13.81
CA PRO A 621 -6.71 45.83 14.32
C PRO A 621 -6.13 45.90 15.74
N LEU A 622 -6.51 44.93 16.59
CA LEU A 622 -5.90 44.75 17.91
C LEU A 622 -4.40 44.43 17.75
N VAL A 623 -3.54 45.04 18.56
CA VAL A 623 -2.10 44.74 18.58
C VAL A 623 -1.85 43.68 19.63
N TYR A 624 -1.32 42.51 19.26
CA TYR A 624 -1.03 41.44 20.22
C TYR A 624 0.02 41.91 21.25
N PRO A 625 -0.15 41.65 22.56
CA PRO A 625 -1.17 40.82 23.21
C PRO A 625 -2.41 41.58 23.73
N ALA A 626 -2.67 42.82 23.33
CA ALA A 626 -3.87 43.55 23.75
C ALA A 626 -5.14 42.91 23.16
N GLY A 627 -6.13 42.62 24.01
CA GLY A 627 -7.31 41.82 23.65
C GLY A 627 -7.14 40.30 23.85
N ARG A 628 -6.04 39.83 24.46
CA ARG A 628 -5.93 38.45 24.93
C ARG A 628 -7.11 38.10 25.85
N ASN A 629 -7.70 36.92 25.63
CA ASN A 629 -9.01 36.43 26.12
C ASN A 629 -10.26 36.89 25.33
N THR A 630 -10.13 37.78 24.33
CA THR A 630 -11.25 38.16 23.45
C THR A 630 -11.08 37.73 21.99
N TYR A 631 -9.99 37.03 21.65
CA TYR A 631 -9.77 36.55 20.28
C TYR A 631 -10.60 35.30 20.00
N THR A 632 -11.30 35.28 18.88
CA THR A 632 -12.06 34.14 18.35
C THR A 632 -11.43 33.63 17.05
N GLY A 633 -11.87 32.46 16.57
CA GLY A 633 -11.51 31.97 15.24
C GLY A 633 -11.77 33.03 14.17
N GLY A 634 -10.72 33.34 13.40
CA GLY A 634 -10.74 34.39 12.38
C GLY A 634 -10.42 35.81 12.85
N THR A 635 -10.18 36.07 14.14
CA THR A 635 -9.71 37.37 14.64
C THR A 635 -8.36 37.73 14.01
N ILE A 636 -8.22 38.96 13.51
CA ILE A 636 -6.98 39.48 12.94
C ILE A 636 -6.31 40.43 13.93
N VAL A 637 -5.04 40.17 14.24
CA VAL A 637 -4.21 41.01 15.11
C VAL A 637 -2.98 41.51 14.36
N LYS A 638 -2.42 42.63 14.80
CA LYS A 638 -1.08 43.07 14.41
C LYS A 638 -0.05 42.51 15.38
N ALA A 639 0.99 41.87 14.86
CA ALA A 639 2.08 41.30 15.66
C ALA A 639 3.22 42.30 15.90
N SER A 640 4.14 41.93 16.80
CA SER A 640 5.36 42.69 17.12
C SER A 640 6.29 42.89 15.92
N ASN A 641 6.29 41.96 14.96
CA ASN A 641 7.02 42.08 13.69
C ASN A 641 6.35 43.04 12.67
N GLY A 642 5.26 43.71 13.05
CA GLY A 642 4.55 44.69 12.23
C GLY A 642 3.55 44.13 11.21
N LYS A 643 3.53 42.80 10.99
CA LYS A 643 2.59 42.12 10.08
C LYS A 643 1.26 41.80 10.75
N PHE A 644 0.27 41.41 9.95
CA PHE A 644 -1.02 40.92 10.44
C PHE A 644 -1.07 39.40 10.47
N TYR A 645 -1.78 38.86 11.45
CA TYR A 645 -1.99 37.43 11.63
C TYR A 645 -3.45 37.15 11.99
N LYS A 646 -4.01 36.09 11.42
CA LYS A 646 -5.37 35.61 11.64
C LYS A 646 -5.33 34.39 12.57
N CYS A 647 -6.11 34.42 13.65
CA CYS A 647 -6.28 33.29 14.56
C CYS A 647 -6.96 32.14 13.82
N ILE A 648 -6.32 30.95 13.78
CA ILE A 648 -6.84 29.78 13.06
C ILE A 648 -7.74 28.89 13.91
N SER A 649 -7.85 29.17 15.21
CA SER A 649 -8.55 28.29 16.14
C SER A 649 -10.07 28.48 16.12
N ASN A 650 -10.76 27.54 15.47
CA ASN A 650 -12.22 27.42 15.52
C ASN A 650 -12.70 26.50 16.67
N VAL A 651 -11.78 25.77 17.31
CA VAL A 651 -12.09 24.57 18.14
C VAL A 651 -11.38 24.57 19.50
N VAL A 652 -10.19 25.19 19.62
CA VAL A 652 -9.38 25.19 20.85
C VAL A 652 -9.10 26.64 21.27
N ALA A 653 -10.04 27.25 21.99
CA ALA A 653 -10.07 28.71 22.25
C ALA A 653 -8.86 29.30 23.02
N GLY A 654 -7.96 28.45 23.54
CA GLY A 654 -6.86 28.85 24.40
C GLY A 654 -5.58 29.32 23.71
N TRP A 655 -5.29 28.93 22.46
CA TRP A 655 -3.94 29.16 21.88
C TRP A 655 -3.71 30.61 21.43
N CYS A 656 -4.62 31.19 20.64
CA CYS A 656 -4.54 32.61 20.28
C CYS A 656 -4.61 33.50 21.54
N ASN A 657 -5.36 33.07 22.55
CA ASN A 657 -5.51 33.75 23.83
C ASN A 657 -4.45 33.36 24.89
N SER A 658 -3.42 32.59 24.51
CA SER A 658 -2.45 32.06 25.47
C SER A 658 -1.67 33.18 26.15
N SER A 659 -1.50 33.08 27.47
CA SER A 659 -0.64 33.99 28.25
C SER A 659 0.85 33.76 27.99
N SER A 660 1.22 32.65 27.35
CA SER A 660 2.59 32.30 27.00
C SER A 660 2.97 32.78 25.60
N ASP A 661 4.19 33.32 25.46
CA ASP A 661 4.71 33.79 24.17
C ASP A 661 5.09 32.65 23.20
N VAL A 662 4.99 31.38 23.63
CA VAL A 662 5.13 30.18 22.78
C VAL A 662 4.23 30.25 21.53
N TYR A 663 3.02 30.82 21.67
CA TYR A 663 2.04 31.00 20.59
C TYR A 663 1.93 32.47 20.13
N ALA A 664 2.92 33.33 20.43
CA ALA A 664 2.89 34.72 19.98
C ALA A 664 2.97 34.80 18.44
N PRO A 665 2.07 35.54 17.76
CA PRO A 665 2.04 35.61 16.31
C PRO A 665 3.36 36.12 15.75
N GLY A 666 3.92 35.37 14.80
CA GLY A 666 5.15 35.73 14.08
C GLY A 666 6.43 35.82 14.93
N SER A 667 6.42 35.26 16.15
CA SER A 667 7.57 35.29 17.08
C SER A 667 7.68 34.08 18.02
N GLY A 668 6.56 33.45 18.38
CA GLY A 668 6.56 32.19 19.13
C GLY A 668 6.92 30.99 18.25
N TRP A 669 7.66 30.01 18.82
CA TRP A 669 8.09 28.83 18.07
C TRP A 669 6.93 27.91 17.64
N ALA A 670 5.79 27.99 18.34
CA ALA A 670 4.53 27.32 17.99
C ALA A 670 3.52 28.31 17.36
N SER A 671 3.97 29.45 16.82
CA SER A 671 3.07 30.46 16.24
C SER A 671 2.18 29.89 15.13
N GLY A 672 2.67 28.91 14.35
CA GLY A 672 1.91 28.31 13.26
C GLY A 672 0.66 27.55 13.71
N ASP A 673 0.64 27.03 14.95
CA ASP A 673 -0.48 26.29 15.51
C ASP A 673 -1.65 27.20 15.95
N ALA A 674 -1.36 28.49 16.15
CA ALA A 674 -2.33 29.49 16.60
C ALA A 674 -2.67 30.54 15.54
N TRP A 675 -1.74 30.86 14.64
CA TRP A 675 -1.80 32.03 13.78
C TRP A 675 -1.30 31.76 12.36
N GLN A 676 -2.09 32.20 11.37
CA GLN A 676 -1.71 32.25 9.96
C GLN A 676 -1.37 33.69 9.58
N GLU A 677 -0.29 33.91 8.82
CA GLU A 677 0.04 35.25 8.31
C GLU A 677 -1.07 35.75 7.36
N TYR A 678 -1.51 37.00 7.58
CA TYR A 678 -2.65 37.60 6.88
C TYR A 678 -2.17 38.74 5.98
N SER A 679 -2.05 38.45 4.69
CA SER A 679 -1.72 39.45 3.68
C SER A 679 -2.96 40.27 3.31
N CYS A 680 -2.82 41.59 3.38
CA CYS A 680 -3.87 42.55 3.05
C CYS A 680 -3.31 43.73 2.25
N GLN A 681 -4.15 44.43 1.50
CA GLN A 681 -3.83 45.73 0.91
C GLN A 681 -4.67 46.84 1.55
N LYS A 682 -4.14 48.07 1.52
CA LYS A 682 -4.82 49.28 1.98
C LYS A 682 -5.64 49.89 0.87
#